data_AF-A0A914S6S2-F1
#
_entry.id   AF-A0A914S6S2-F1
#
_cell.length_a   1.000
_cell.length_b   1.000
_cell.length_c   1.000
_cell.angle_alpha   90.00
_cell.angle_beta   90.00
_cell.angle_gamma   90.00
#
_symmetry.space_group_name_H-M   'P 1'
#
loop_
_entity.id
_entity.type
_entity.pdbx_description
1 polymer ?
#
loop_
_entity_poly.entity_id
_entity_poly.type
_entity_poly.pdbx_seq_one_letter_code
_entity_poly.pdbx_strand_id
1 'polypeptide(L)'
;MQLEKDVLKEEELVCDLNDTLTDFTFIENATASLDTTVEPAEQLENVARLDENLRQLKSKVEKVEEKLRAPEGLVVHAPLGDNLSVRLELLQESLERKKQEIGDGAKLRALAPEVALITECVQSRLNEIEELPLRSLEEQNATLQELEVKKQQLQTLIDSIPESVEGDELRERSLCQLGQLNDLLKRLASVVGDKFAAIAAFNVIKDEVQEQLSSLDAHQVRLDADSVQALNDSIGALKEKLISADKLTTKVEGVNDNELDDDKRSEKQALLQTIEEMKRRFQKEMEGAQEQLAHIVAKERMLADSEQLTHELTALIEEASKLLNDAEAIPNVYTSTAGSFATPLEHAHKLLEGVPQDEPQFSHFINLVHEAEHLQSQLTQRADIWREFVIERDTSTDQLEDIRRPLDDVETKSLRSVDEVRLDLDVLKNAKEELSKLRTTMIKLQSLSEQLDPLESAYADVRFFDVDVEQTQQQFEDLMSLIDNELGDENILIESAQQLQHELQRLESELIDDLSREHLDKIINDEVPPLEGQLALLQLKDDEARETRIHVDRNAQPAINSLRMQLAMIVNVGKEKLAETEKQERIVSIQLQLENLRSEHVDEEQLIKVQAQLQQLPLEDEITKALSAQLQEILAKKEEHEAVERALNEKLTGISQRLDVLDVDLKSNVEGGDRDQQIIFLRSIIDEFEQQILPHIDEISRDSQRNAIPLSELEFEHQKAQMLLSNYKIFIDKRSIHLVIFLLCR
;
A
#
# COMPACT_ATOMS: atom_id res chain seq x y z
N MET A 1 -184.80 -3.44 89.89
CA MET A 1 -183.86 -4.03 88.92
C MET A 1 -183.12 -2.92 88.21
N GLN A 2 -182.06 -2.34 88.79
CA GLN A 2 -181.14 -1.43 88.08
C GLN A 2 -179.71 -1.59 88.62
N LEU A 3 -179.54 -1.69 89.95
CA LEU A 3 -178.22 -1.82 90.60
C LEU A 3 -177.42 -3.09 90.25
N GLU A 4 -178.06 -4.26 90.13
CA GLU A 4 -177.37 -5.53 89.76
C GLU A 4 -176.74 -5.49 88.37
N LYS A 5 -177.32 -4.71 87.45
CA LYS A 5 -176.82 -4.59 86.08
C LYS A 5 -175.57 -3.71 86.02
N ASP A 6 -175.48 -2.72 86.91
CA ASP A 6 -174.34 -1.82 87.01
C ASP A 6 -173.14 -2.52 87.69
N VAL A 7 -173.38 -3.43 88.66
CA VAL A 7 -172.30 -4.22 89.33
C VAL A 7 -171.64 -5.24 88.39
N LEU A 8 -172.41 -5.96 87.59
CA LEU A 8 -171.85 -6.95 86.64
C LEU A 8 -170.92 -6.31 85.60
N LYS A 9 -171.23 -5.08 85.19
CA LYS A 9 -170.37 -4.34 84.26
C LYS A 9 -169.07 -3.86 84.91
N GLU A 10 -169.10 -3.52 86.19
CA GLU A 10 -167.90 -3.17 86.94
C GLU A 10 -166.96 -4.38 87.11
N GLU A 11 -167.51 -5.57 87.35
CA GLU A 11 -166.72 -6.82 87.39
C GLU A 11 -166.08 -7.13 86.04
N GLU A 12 -166.79 -6.87 84.93
CA GLU A 12 -166.24 -7.00 83.57
C GLU A 12 -165.09 -6.01 83.32
N LEU A 13 -165.21 -4.77 83.79
CA LEU A 13 -164.16 -3.74 83.68
C LEU A 13 -162.88 -4.12 84.44
N VAL A 14 -163.02 -4.65 85.66
CA VAL A 14 -161.88 -5.07 86.49
C VAL A 14 -161.18 -6.29 85.88
N CYS A 15 -161.94 -7.22 85.28
CA CYS A 15 -161.37 -8.33 84.50
C CYS A 15 -160.57 -7.79 83.30
N ASP A 16 -161.16 -6.89 82.51
CA ASP A 16 -160.52 -6.29 81.35
C ASP A 16 -159.19 -5.59 81.73
N LEU A 17 -159.16 -4.88 82.87
CA LEU A 17 -157.97 -4.21 83.38
C LEU A 17 -156.86 -5.18 83.83
N ASN A 18 -157.20 -6.23 84.58
CA ASN A 18 -156.22 -7.22 85.00
C ASN A 18 -155.60 -7.96 83.80
N ASP A 19 -156.40 -8.25 82.78
CA ASP A 19 -155.90 -8.83 81.54
C ASP A 19 -154.91 -7.88 80.83
N THR A 20 -155.19 -6.58 80.81
CA THR A 20 -154.28 -5.59 80.21
C THR A 20 -152.95 -5.48 80.95
N LEU A 21 -152.97 -5.51 82.29
CA LEU A 21 -151.75 -5.48 83.11
C LEU A 21 -150.89 -6.74 82.97
N THR A 22 -151.54 -7.89 82.76
CA THR A 22 -150.84 -9.16 82.54
C THR A 22 -150.11 -9.16 81.20
N ASP A 23 -150.76 -8.63 80.15
CA ASP A 23 -150.14 -8.46 78.83
C ASP A 23 -148.94 -7.49 78.86
N PHE A 24 -149.01 -6.39 79.62
CA PHE A 24 -147.85 -5.50 79.82
C PHE A 24 -146.64 -6.24 80.39
N THR A 25 -146.88 -7.01 81.45
CA THR A 25 -145.81 -7.73 82.15
C THR A 25 -145.18 -8.81 81.26
N PHE A 26 -145.97 -9.43 80.37
CA PHE A 26 -145.45 -10.37 79.38
C PHE A 26 -144.52 -9.69 78.38
N ILE A 27 -144.92 -8.55 77.80
CA ILE A 27 -144.09 -7.88 76.80
C ILE A 27 -142.83 -7.26 77.42
N GLU A 28 -142.90 -6.71 78.64
CA GLU A 28 -141.71 -6.20 79.35
C GLU A 28 -140.64 -7.30 79.50
N ASN A 29 -141.04 -8.48 79.98
CA ASN A 29 -140.11 -9.59 80.17
C ASN A 29 -139.56 -10.11 78.83
N ALA A 30 -140.39 -10.19 77.79
CA ALA A 30 -139.93 -10.63 76.49
C ALA A 30 -138.96 -9.64 75.83
N THR A 31 -139.16 -8.33 76.03
CA THR A 31 -138.25 -7.27 75.55
C THR A 31 -136.90 -7.32 76.28
N ALA A 32 -136.90 -7.59 77.58
CA ALA A 32 -135.67 -7.76 78.37
C ALA A 32 -134.89 -9.04 78.01
N SER A 33 -135.56 -10.06 77.46
CA SER A 33 -134.95 -11.34 77.07
C SER A 33 -134.28 -11.34 75.69
N LEU A 34 -134.39 -10.24 74.93
CA LEU A 34 -133.71 -10.10 73.64
C LEU A 34 -132.19 -9.98 73.85
N ASP A 35 -131.45 -10.95 73.35
CA ASP A 35 -129.99 -11.02 73.46
C ASP A 35 -129.34 -10.54 72.16
N THR A 36 -128.55 -9.47 72.25
CA THR A 36 -127.86 -8.83 71.11
C THR A 36 -126.71 -9.67 70.56
N THR A 37 -126.34 -10.77 71.23
CA THR A 37 -125.22 -11.64 70.86
C THR A 37 -125.62 -12.84 69.99
N VAL A 38 -126.92 -13.10 69.83
CA VAL A 38 -127.48 -14.21 69.05
C VAL A 38 -127.68 -13.79 67.57
N GLU A 39 -128.05 -14.74 66.70
CA GLU A 39 -128.21 -14.52 65.27
C GLU A 39 -129.12 -13.30 64.97
N PRO A 40 -128.62 -12.25 64.29
CA PRO A 40 -129.31 -10.95 64.20
C PRO A 40 -130.66 -11.04 63.50
N ALA A 41 -130.75 -11.93 62.51
CA ALA A 41 -131.97 -12.14 61.74
C ALA A 41 -133.11 -12.70 62.61
N GLU A 42 -132.82 -13.71 63.43
CA GLU A 42 -133.80 -14.28 64.37
C GLU A 42 -134.20 -13.27 65.46
N GLN A 43 -133.25 -12.49 65.96
CA GLN A 43 -133.53 -11.47 67.00
C GLN A 43 -134.33 -10.29 66.46
N LEU A 44 -134.06 -9.81 65.24
CA LEU A 44 -134.86 -8.79 64.56
C LEU A 44 -136.30 -9.27 64.28
N GLU A 45 -136.48 -10.55 63.96
CA GLU A 45 -137.82 -11.14 63.78
C GLU A 45 -138.58 -11.24 65.12
N ASN A 46 -137.90 -11.59 66.21
CA ASN A 46 -138.47 -11.57 67.56
C ASN A 46 -138.87 -10.15 68.01
N VAL A 47 -138.04 -9.14 67.69
CA VAL A 47 -138.37 -7.71 67.91
C VAL A 47 -139.62 -7.32 67.12
N ALA A 48 -139.72 -7.70 65.83
CA ALA A 48 -140.89 -7.41 65.01
C ALA A 48 -142.18 -8.05 65.57
N ARG A 49 -142.08 -9.24 66.15
CA ARG A 49 -143.20 -9.90 66.83
C ARG A 49 -143.62 -9.17 68.11
N LEU A 50 -142.67 -8.64 68.88
CA LEU A 50 -142.95 -7.85 70.09
C LEU A 50 -143.59 -6.50 69.77
N ASP A 51 -143.19 -5.87 68.66
CA ASP A 51 -143.82 -4.64 68.13
C ASP A 51 -145.31 -4.87 67.81
N GLU A 52 -145.64 -6.01 67.20
CA GLU A 52 -147.03 -6.38 66.91
C GLU A 52 -147.84 -6.56 68.20
N ASN A 53 -147.27 -7.24 69.20
CA ASN A 53 -147.91 -7.44 70.50
C ASN A 53 -148.13 -6.11 71.23
N LEU A 54 -147.16 -5.19 71.19
CA LEU A 54 -147.29 -3.84 71.77
C LEU A 54 -148.42 -3.05 71.11
N ARG A 55 -148.58 -3.19 69.79
CA ARG A 55 -149.67 -2.54 69.05
C ARG A 55 -151.04 -3.04 69.46
N GLN A 56 -151.18 -4.37 69.65
CA GLN A 56 -152.42 -4.96 70.15
C GLN A 56 -152.72 -4.54 71.59
N LEU A 57 -151.70 -4.49 72.44
CA LEU A 57 -151.84 -4.05 73.82
C LEU A 57 -152.30 -2.59 73.91
N LYS A 58 -151.75 -1.70 73.08
CA LYS A 58 -152.21 -0.30 72.97
C LYS A 58 -153.70 -0.21 72.71
N SER A 59 -154.21 -0.99 71.75
CA SER A 59 -155.64 -1.05 71.43
C SER A 59 -156.50 -1.50 72.62
N LYS A 60 -155.99 -2.38 73.49
CA LYS A 60 -156.73 -2.84 74.68
C LYS A 60 -156.69 -1.77 75.78
N VAL A 61 -155.52 -1.18 76.02
CA VAL A 61 -155.32 -0.11 77.00
C VAL A 61 -156.26 1.06 76.75
N GLU A 62 -156.37 1.52 75.50
CA GLU A 62 -157.28 2.61 75.12
C GLU A 62 -158.75 2.28 75.47
N LYS A 63 -159.22 1.06 75.17
CA LYS A 63 -160.59 0.63 75.50
C LYS A 63 -160.86 0.58 77.00
N VAL A 64 -159.90 0.09 77.78
CA VAL A 64 -160.03 -0.03 79.24
C VAL A 64 -160.01 1.34 79.90
N GLU A 65 -159.08 2.21 79.51
CA GLU A 65 -159.04 3.58 80.01
C GLU A 65 -160.28 4.39 79.63
N GLU A 66 -160.85 4.18 78.42
CA GLU A 66 -162.06 4.87 77.98
C GLU A 66 -163.28 4.47 78.83
N LYS A 67 -163.44 3.16 79.11
CA LYS A 67 -164.50 2.67 80.00
C LYS A 67 -164.33 3.17 81.45
N LEU A 68 -163.09 3.29 81.95
CA LEU A 68 -162.78 3.78 83.30
C LEU A 68 -163.09 5.26 83.54
N ARG A 69 -163.21 6.07 82.49
CA ARG A 69 -163.52 7.51 82.61
C ARG A 69 -165.02 7.81 82.76
N ALA A 70 -165.91 6.84 82.51
CA ALA A 70 -167.36 7.06 82.44
C ALA A 70 -168.14 6.23 83.47
N PRO A 71 -168.57 6.81 84.61
CA PRO A 71 -169.33 6.07 85.62
C PRO A 71 -170.73 5.71 85.12
N GLU A 72 -171.05 4.42 85.08
CA GLU A 72 -172.38 3.91 84.72
C GLU A 72 -173.24 3.68 85.98
N GLY A 73 -174.22 4.55 86.18
CA GLY A 73 -175.26 4.37 87.21
C GLY A 73 -174.82 4.75 88.62
N LEU A 74 -175.29 3.99 89.61
CA LEU A 74 -175.13 4.32 91.04
C LEU A 74 -173.85 3.72 91.67
N VAL A 75 -173.02 3.03 90.89
CA VAL A 75 -171.75 2.41 91.34
C VAL A 75 -170.59 3.31 90.95
N VAL A 76 -169.72 3.63 91.91
CA VAL A 76 -168.51 4.42 91.66
C VAL A 76 -167.35 3.45 91.45
N HIS A 77 -166.60 3.62 90.35
CA HIS A 77 -165.41 2.83 90.04
C HIS A 77 -164.41 2.86 91.20
N ALA A 78 -163.72 1.74 91.43
CA ALA A 78 -162.57 1.73 92.31
C ALA A 78 -161.46 2.62 91.74
N PRO A 79 -160.86 3.56 92.51
CA PRO A 79 -159.77 4.39 92.02
C PRO A 79 -158.56 3.52 91.68
N LEU A 80 -158.08 3.66 90.45
CA LEU A 80 -156.91 2.95 89.93
C LEU A 80 -155.62 3.75 90.15
N GLY A 81 -154.58 3.05 90.59
CA GLY A 81 -153.27 3.61 90.90
C GLY A 81 -152.28 3.70 89.73
N ASP A 82 -152.54 3.01 88.60
CA ASP A 82 -151.59 2.89 87.50
C ASP A 82 -152.10 3.54 86.20
N ASN A 83 -151.23 4.31 85.52
CA ASN A 83 -151.50 4.95 84.24
C ASN A 83 -150.89 4.11 83.10
N LEU A 84 -151.74 3.35 82.41
CA LEU A 84 -151.34 2.30 81.47
C LEU A 84 -150.65 2.86 80.22
N SER A 85 -151.05 4.04 79.76
CA SER A 85 -150.49 4.68 78.54
C SER A 85 -148.99 5.01 78.64
N VAL A 86 -148.51 5.50 79.79
CA VAL A 86 -147.08 5.88 79.96
C VAL A 86 -146.16 4.65 79.92
N ARG A 87 -146.64 3.53 80.47
CA ARG A 87 -145.86 2.29 80.51
C ARG A 87 -145.69 1.68 79.12
N LEU A 88 -146.64 1.94 78.21
CA LEU A 88 -146.56 1.53 76.80
C LEU A 88 -145.47 2.29 76.03
N GLU A 89 -145.34 3.61 76.24
CA GLU A 89 -144.33 4.43 75.57
C GLU A 89 -142.91 4.01 75.97
N LEU A 90 -142.66 3.79 77.26
CA LEU A 90 -141.36 3.33 77.76
C LEU A 90 -140.93 1.98 77.17
N LEU A 91 -141.89 1.07 76.98
CA LEU A 91 -141.67 -0.22 76.33
C LEU A 91 -141.33 -0.08 74.85
N GLN A 92 -142.03 0.79 74.12
CA GLN A 92 -141.75 1.05 72.69
C GLN A 92 -140.34 1.63 72.51
N GLU A 93 -139.93 2.60 73.32
CA GLU A 93 -138.57 3.16 73.25
C GLU A 93 -137.48 2.12 73.56
N SER A 94 -137.73 1.24 74.54
CA SER A 94 -136.78 0.19 74.91
C SER A 94 -136.58 -0.82 73.78
N LEU A 95 -137.67 -1.21 73.10
CA LEU A 95 -137.63 -2.16 72.00
C LEU A 95 -136.93 -1.57 70.75
N GLU A 96 -137.18 -0.31 70.40
CA GLU A 96 -136.50 0.36 69.28
C GLU A 96 -135.00 0.55 69.54
N ARG A 97 -134.59 0.84 70.78
CA ARG A 97 -133.16 0.91 71.13
C ARG A 97 -132.45 -0.43 70.87
N LYS A 98 -133.09 -1.55 71.27
CA LYS A 98 -132.56 -2.90 71.04
C LYS A 98 -132.50 -3.27 69.56
N LYS A 99 -133.49 -2.85 68.77
CA LYS A 99 -133.52 -3.03 67.31
C LYS A 99 -132.33 -2.37 66.60
N GLN A 100 -131.95 -1.18 67.04
CA GLN A 100 -130.80 -0.45 66.47
C GLN A 100 -129.46 -1.12 66.82
N GLU A 101 -129.27 -1.53 68.08
CA GLU A 101 -128.08 -2.27 68.54
C GLU A 101 -127.83 -3.56 67.73
N ILE A 102 -128.88 -4.33 67.44
CA ILE A 102 -128.78 -5.59 66.66
C ILE A 102 -128.43 -5.29 65.18
N GLY A 103 -128.99 -4.22 64.62
CA GLY A 103 -128.74 -3.82 63.23
C GLY A 103 -127.30 -3.37 62.97
N ASP A 104 -126.71 -2.59 63.87
CA ASP A 104 -125.34 -2.10 63.73
C ASP A 104 -124.31 -3.22 63.94
N GLY A 105 -124.56 -4.13 64.89
CA GLY A 105 -123.74 -5.33 65.11
C GLY A 105 -123.70 -6.30 63.93
N ALA A 106 -124.76 -6.36 63.11
CA ALA A 106 -124.80 -7.18 61.90
C ALA A 106 -123.92 -6.62 60.77
N LYS A 107 -123.92 -5.29 60.58
CA LYS A 107 -123.05 -4.61 59.59
C LYS A 107 -121.56 -4.76 59.95
N LEU A 108 -121.22 -4.66 61.23
CA LEU A 108 -119.84 -4.85 61.70
C LEU A 108 -119.32 -6.27 61.47
N ARG A 109 -120.15 -7.28 61.71
CA ARG A 109 -119.80 -8.69 61.44
C ARG A 109 -119.58 -8.98 59.95
N ALA A 110 -120.19 -8.21 59.04
CA ALA A 110 -119.94 -8.32 57.61
C ALA A 110 -118.65 -7.62 57.17
N LEU A 111 -118.34 -6.43 57.71
CA LEU A 111 -117.21 -5.60 57.27
C LEU A 111 -115.85 -6.02 57.85
N ALA A 112 -115.81 -6.52 59.09
CA ALA A 112 -114.56 -6.93 59.76
C ALA A 112 -113.70 -7.95 58.97
N PRO A 113 -114.26 -9.03 58.39
CA PRO A 113 -113.46 -9.98 57.60
C PRO A 113 -112.91 -9.40 56.29
N GLU A 114 -113.59 -8.44 55.65
CA GLU A 114 -113.07 -7.80 54.41
C GLU A 114 -111.86 -6.90 54.68
N VAL A 115 -111.89 -6.14 55.79
CA VAL A 115 -110.74 -5.34 56.26
C VAL A 115 -109.55 -6.23 56.59
N ALA A 116 -109.77 -7.40 57.22
CA ALA A 116 -108.73 -8.36 57.53
C ALA A 116 -108.07 -8.95 56.27
N LEU A 117 -108.86 -9.26 55.23
CA LEU A 117 -108.35 -9.75 53.94
C LEU A 117 -107.45 -8.73 53.23
N ILE A 118 -107.84 -7.45 53.21
CA ILE A 118 -106.99 -6.39 52.63
C ILE A 118 -105.70 -6.23 53.44
N THR A 119 -105.79 -6.26 54.76
CA THR A 119 -104.63 -6.20 55.66
C THR A 119 -103.64 -7.32 55.37
N GLU A 120 -104.12 -8.56 55.31
CA GLU A 120 -103.29 -9.74 55.06
C GLU A 120 -102.64 -9.68 53.67
N CYS A 121 -103.38 -9.21 52.66
CA CYS A 121 -102.87 -9.03 51.30
C CYS A 121 -101.74 -7.99 51.25
N VAL A 122 -101.89 -6.83 51.90
CA VAL A 122 -100.83 -5.80 51.98
C VAL A 122 -99.62 -6.32 52.74
N GLN A 123 -99.83 -7.04 53.86
CA GLN A 123 -98.74 -7.59 54.66
C GLN A 123 -97.99 -8.72 53.94
N SER A 124 -98.69 -9.58 53.19
CA SER A 124 -98.07 -10.62 52.35
C SER A 124 -97.16 -9.98 51.30
N ARG A 125 -97.66 -8.95 50.60
CA ARG A 125 -96.86 -8.21 49.62
C ARG A 125 -95.67 -7.49 50.24
N LEU A 126 -95.83 -6.91 51.43
CA LEU A 126 -94.72 -6.30 52.17
C LEU A 126 -93.61 -7.33 52.43
N ASN A 127 -93.99 -8.50 52.95
CA ASN A 127 -93.03 -9.56 53.27
C ASN A 127 -92.35 -10.11 52.01
N GLU A 128 -93.10 -10.26 50.90
CA GLU A 128 -92.54 -10.67 49.61
C GLU A 128 -91.49 -9.68 49.09
N ILE A 129 -91.73 -8.38 49.23
CA ILE A 129 -90.77 -7.33 48.84
C ILE A 129 -89.51 -7.34 49.72
N GLU A 130 -89.65 -7.67 51.01
CA GLU A 130 -88.52 -7.77 51.95
C GLU A 130 -87.67 -9.04 51.74
N GLU A 131 -88.29 -10.18 51.41
CA GLU A 131 -87.58 -11.43 51.12
C GLU A 131 -86.92 -11.44 49.73
N LEU A 132 -87.59 -10.84 48.73
CA LEU A 132 -87.12 -10.74 47.36
C LEU A 132 -87.26 -9.29 46.88
N PRO A 133 -86.17 -8.50 46.95
CA PRO A 133 -86.16 -7.15 46.41
C PRO A 133 -86.52 -7.17 44.92
N LEU A 134 -87.57 -6.44 44.54
CA LEU A 134 -88.04 -6.31 43.16
C LEU A 134 -86.88 -5.84 42.26
N ARG A 135 -86.58 -6.56 41.19
CA ARG A 135 -85.36 -6.35 40.39
C ARG A 135 -85.60 -5.49 39.16
N SER A 136 -86.74 -5.66 38.50
CA SER A 136 -87.10 -4.88 37.31
C SER A 136 -87.99 -3.68 37.64
N LEU A 137 -87.91 -2.64 36.79
CA LEU A 137 -88.77 -1.47 36.91
C LEU A 137 -90.25 -1.82 36.68
N GLU A 138 -90.52 -2.78 35.80
CA GLU A 138 -91.85 -3.28 35.51
C GLU A 138 -92.47 -3.98 36.73
N GLU A 139 -91.70 -4.80 37.43
CA GLU A 139 -92.10 -5.39 38.72
C GLU A 139 -92.38 -4.30 39.77
N GLN A 140 -91.47 -3.33 39.93
CA GLN A 140 -91.63 -2.23 40.90
C GLN A 140 -92.86 -1.35 40.62
N ASN A 141 -93.15 -1.07 39.35
CA ASN A 141 -94.32 -0.29 38.94
C ASN A 141 -95.63 -1.09 39.05
N ALA A 142 -95.61 -2.39 38.72
CA ALA A 142 -96.78 -3.26 38.87
C ALA A 142 -97.19 -3.39 40.35
N THR A 143 -96.21 -3.57 41.25
CA THR A 143 -96.45 -3.61 42.70
C THR A 143 -96.97 -2.27 43.23
N LEU A 144 -96.47 -1.14 42.73
CA LEU A 144 -96.99 0.19 43.07
C LEU A 144 -98.48 0.34 42.68
N GLN A 145 -98.85 -0.07 41.47
CA GLN A 145 -100.24 -0.03 41.01
C GLN A 145 -101.17 -0.95 41.81
N GLU A 146 -100.72 -2.16 42.12
CA GLU A 146 -101.48 -3.13 42.92
C GLU A 146 -101.77 -2.58 44.34
N LEU A 147 -100.76 -1.99 44.99
CA LEU A 147 -100.91 -1.40 46.32
C LEU A 147 -101.79 -0.13 46.32
N GLU A 148 -101.76 0.67 45.26
CA GLU A 148 -102.64 1.85 45.12
C GLU A 148 -104.11 1.42 44.97
N VAL A 149 -104.39 0.32 44.26
CA VAL A 149 -105.74 -0.26 44.17
C VAL A 149 -106.21 -0.75 45.55
N LYS A 150 -105.34 -1.42 46.31
CA LYS A 150 -105.65 -1.91 47.67
C LYS A 150 -105.93 -0.77 48.65
N LYS A 151 -105.22 0.35 48.53
CA LYS A 151 -105.47 1.58 49.28
C LYS A 151 -106.88 2.12 49.04
N GLN A 152 -107.30 2.20 47.77
CA GLN A 152 -108.65 2.68 47.42
C GLN A 152 -109.74 1.75 47.97
N GLN A 153 -109.51 0.44 47.93
CA GLN A 153 -110.41 -0.56 48.52
C GLN A 153 -110.51 -0.40 50.04
N LEU A 154 -109.39 -0.24 50.74
CA LEU A 154 -109.38 -0.01 52.21
C LEU A 154 -110.09 1.29 52.59
N GLN A 155 -109.87 2.37 51.84
CA GLN A 155 -110.53 3.67 52.07
C GLN A 155 -112.07 3.54 51.99
N THR A 156 -112.56 2.83 50.96
CA THR A 156 -114.00 2.63 50.74
C THR A 156 -114.65 1.82 51.87
N LEU A 157 -113.93 0.82 52.40
CA LEU A 157 -114.40 0.03 53.53
C LEU A 157 -114.44 0.85 54.83
N ILE A 158 -113.44 1.69 55.09
CA ILE A 158 -113.40 2.58 56.27
C ILE A 158 -114.63 3.51 56.32
N ASP A 159 -115.02 4.05 55.16
CA ASP A 159 -116.16 4.97 55.04
C ASP A 159 -117.51 4.27 55.32
N SER A 160 -117.57 2.93 55.26
CA SER A 160 -118.80 2.14 55.40
C SER A 160 -119.04 1.57 56.82
N ILE A 161 -118.11 1.78 57.75
CA ILE A 161 -118.20 1.26 59.14
C ILE A 161 -119.23 2.07 59.97
N PRO A 162 -120.18 1.44 60.69
CA PRO A 162 -121.16 2.14 61.55
C PRO A 162 -120.51 2.85 62.76
N GLU A 163 -121.18 3.87 63.31
CA GLU A 163 -120.77 4.56 64.55
C GLU A 163 -121.20 3.74 65.78
N SER A 164 -120.31 2.87 66.25
CA SER A 164 -120.46 2.13 67.51
C SER A 164 -119.08 1.92 68.14
N VAL A 165 -119.04 1.57 69.43
CA VAL A 165 -117.77 1.36 70.16
C VAL A 165 -116.87 0.31 69.47
N GLU A 166 -117.46 -0.78 68.98
CA GLU A 166 -116.75 -1.83 68.26
C GLU A 166 -116.38 -1.42 66.81
N GLY A 167 -117.17 -0.53 66.21
CA GLY A 167 -116.87 0.04 64.90
C GLY A 167 -115.74 1.06 64.93
N ASP A 168 -115.63 1.85 65.99
CA ASP A 168 -114.58 2.84 66.15
C ASP A 168 -113.19 2.19 66.31
N GLU A 169 -113.10 1.07 67.04
CA GLU A 169 -111.87 0.27 67.14
C GLU A 169 -111.42 -0.28 65.78
N LEU A 170 -112.36 -0.81 64.97
CA LEU A 170 -112.07 -1.31 63.63
C LEU A 170 -111.60 -0.17 62.71
N ARG A 171 -112.24 1.01 62.80
CA ARG A 171 -111.90 2.19 62.01
C ARG A 171 -110.51 2.73 62.33
N GLU A 172 -110.14 2.83 63.61
CA GLU A 172 -108.81 3.29 64.04
C GLU A 172 -107.70 2.34 63.56
N ARG A 173 -107.93 1.03 63.66
CA ARG A 173 -107.00 0.01 63.16
C ARG A 173 -106.80 0.10 61.64
N SER A 174 -107.88 0.28 60.88
CA SER A 174 -107.81 0.43 59.43
C SER A 174 -107.14 1.74 58.99
N LEU A 175 -107.36 2.84 59.70
CA LEU A 175 -106.69 4.12 59.44
C LEU A 175 -105.17 4.04 59.66
N CYS A 176 -104.74 3.30 60.68
CA CYS A 176 -103.31 3.05 60.94
C CYS A 176 -102.65 2.27 59.78
N GLN A 177 -103.32 1.22 59.29
CA GLN A 177 -102.85 0.42 58.15
C GLN A 177 -102.79 1.23 56.85
N LEU A 178 -103.76 2.11 56.62
CA LEU A 178 -103.75 3.04 55.50
C LEU A 178 -102.55 4.01 55.56
N GLY A 179 -102.15 4.46 56.75
CA GLY A 179 -100.95 5.26 56.95
C GLY A 179 -99.67 4.53 56.54
N GLN A 180 -99.51 3.28 56.99
CA GLN A 180 -98.37 2.44 56.61
C GLN A 180 -98.30 2.17 55.09
N LEU A 181 -99.46 1.91 54.48
CA LEU A 181 -99.56 1.71 53.03
C LEU A 181 -99.19 2.97 52.24
N ASN A 182 -99.60 4.16 52.70
CA ASN A 182 -99.26 5.44 52.06
C ASN A 182 -97.76 5.76 52.13
N ASP A 183 -97.11 5.51 53.26
CA ASP A 183 -95.66 5.73 53.40
C ASP A 183 -94.86 4.82 52.47
N LEU A 184 -95.30 3.56 52.33
CA LEU A 184 -94.67 2.61 51.42
C LEU A 184 -94.86 3.01 49.95
N LEU A 185 -96.08 3.38 49.56
CA LEU A 185 -96.37 3.89 48.21
C LEU A 185 -95.51 5.11 47.88
N LYS A 186 -95.34 6.05 48.82
CA LYS A 186 -94.52 7.24 48.62
C LYS A 186 -93.04 6.90 48.40
N ARG A 187 -92.50 5.97 49.18
CA ARG A 187 -91.10 5.52 49.04
C ARG A 187 -90.89 4.79 47.70
N LEU A 188 -91.78 3.87 47.36
CA LEU A 188 -91.70 3.11 46.11
C LEU A 188 -91.87 4.03 44.89
N ALA A 189 -92.79 5.01 44.95
CA ALA A 189 -92.98 6.00 43.89
C ALA A 189 -91.75 6.88 43.64
N SER A 190 -91.05 7.31 44.70
CA SER A 190 -89.79 8.06 44.56
C SER A 190 -88.71 7.22 43.89
N VAL A 191 -88.49 5.99 44.36
CA VAL A 191 -87.47 5.09 43.82
C VAL A 191 -87.76 4.72 42.35
N VAL A 192 -89.02 4.42 42.03
CA VAL A 192 -89.46 4.13 40.65
C VAL A 192 -89.28 5.37 39.77
N GLY A 193 -89.65 6.55 40.25
CA GLY A 193 -89.48 7.82 39.53
C GLY A 193 -88.02 8.17 39.23
N ASP A 194 -87.13 8.02 40.21
CA ASP A 194 -85.69 8.27 40.06
C ASP A 194 -85.07 7.28 39.05
N LYS A 195 -85.45 5.99 39.11
CA LYS A 195 -85.02 4.98 38.12
C LYS A 195 -85.54 5.27 36.71
N PHE A 196 -86.80 5.69 36.55
CA PHE A 196 -87.33 6.11 35.25
C PHE A 196 -86.54 7.29 34.65
N ALA A 197 -86.19 8.28 35.48
CA ALA A 197 -85.39 9.43 35.05
C ALA A 197 -83.97 9.00 34.63
N ALA A 198 -83.32 8.14 35.41
CA ALA A 198 -81.99 7.61 35.11
C ALA A 198 -81.97 6.74 33.84
N ILE A 199 -82.97 5.88 33.63
CA ILE A 199 -83.09 5.06 32.42
C ILE A 199 -83.35 5.92 31.19
N ALA A 200 -84.19 6.96 31.30
CA ALA A 200 -84.41 7.90 30.20
C ALA A 200 -83.12 8.66 29.84
N ALA A 201 -82.40 9.16 30.84
CA ALA A 201 -81.11 9.81 30.65
C ALA A 201 -80.07 8.86 30.02
N PHE A 202 -80.01 7.61 30.48
CA PHE A 202 -79.13 6.59 29.91
C PHE A 202 -79.49 6.28 28.45
N ASN A 203 -80.77 6.13 28.10
CA ASN A 203 -81.16 5.86 26.71
C ASN A 203 -80.78 7.03 25.78
N VAL A 204 -80.91 8.28 26.23
CA VAL A 204 -80.44 9.46 25.47
C VAL A 204 -78.92 9.40 25.26
N ILE A 205 -78.16 9.11 26.32
CA ILE A 205 -76.70 8.98 26.23
C ILE A 205 -76.31 7.81 25.32
N LYS A 206 -77.01 6.67 25.43
CA LYS A 206 -76.79 5.48 24.60
C LYS A 206 -76.99 5.79 23.13
N ASP A 207 -78.11 6.42 22.76
CA ASP A 207 -78.41 6.76 21.38
C ASP A 207 -77.37 7.74 20.81
N GLU A 208 -77.00 8.78 21.58
CA GLU A 208 -75.95 9.74 21.19
C GLU A 208 -74.58 9.05 21.00
N VAL A 209 -74.19 8.20 21.96
CA VAL A 209 -72.91 7.48 21.91
C VAL A 209 -72.90 6.50 20.74
N GLN A 210 -74.01 5.82 20.46
CA GLN A 210 -74.11 4.86 19.38
C GLN A 210 -74.11 5.52 17.99
N GLU A 211 -74.68 6.72 17.86
CA GLU A 211 -74.55 7.56 16.66
C GLU A 211 -73.10 8.04 16.47
N GLN A 212 -72.45 8.53 17.54
CA GLN A 212 -71.05 8.97 17.50
C GLN A 212 -70.09 7.81 17.21
N LEU A 213 -70.34 6.62 17.76
CA LEU A 213 -69.59 5.39 17.46
C LEU A 213 -69.71 5.00 15.99
N SER A 214 -70.93 5.04 15.44
CA SER A 214 -71.18 4.72 14.02
C SER A 214 -70.46 5.70 13.09
N SER A 215 -70.44 6.98 13.45
CA SER A 215 -69.71 8.02 12.72
C SER A 215 -68.18 7.82 12.77
N LEU A 216 -67.64 7.41 13.93
CA LEU A 216 -66.22 7.10 14.09
C LEU A 216 -65.77 5.89 13.26
N ASP A 217 -66.61 4.86 13.16
CA ASP A 217 -66.31 3.61 12.43
C ASP A 217 -66.46 3.79 10.90
N ALA A 218 -67.36 4.66 10.44
CA ALA A 218 -67.60 4.90 9.00
C ALA A 218 -66.40 5.50 8.25
N HIS A 219 -65.51 6.23 8.95
CA HIS A 219 -64.36 6.90 8.34
C HIS A 219 -63.11 6.02 8.40
N GLN A 220 -62.99 4.96 7.59
CA GLN A 220 -61.76 4.15 7.58
C GLN A 220 -60.52 5.02 7.30
N VAL A 221 -59.51 4.91 8.17
CA VAL A 221 -58.21 5.55 7.95
C VAL A 221 -57.47 4.72 6.91
N ARG A 222 -57.07 5.36 5.83
CA ARG A 222 -56.37 4.70 4.73
C ARG A 222 -54.94 4.39 5.17
N LEU A 223 -54.60 3.12 5.30
CA LEU A 223 -53.27 2.66 5.73
C LEU A 223 -52.30 2.48 4.54
N ASP A 224 -52.82 2.41 3.32
CA ASP A 224 -52.07 2.12 2.09
C ASP A 224 -51.35 3.39 1.55
N ALA A 225 -50.67 4.11 2.43
CA ALA A 225 -50.08 5.41 2.12
C ALA A 225 -48.57 5.30 1.88
N ASP A 226 -48.14 5.48 0.63
CA ASP A 226 -46.72 5.33 0.22
C ASP A 226 -45.81 6.52 0.61
N SER A 227 -46.29 7.47 1.42
CA SER A 227 -45.51 8.66 1.79
C SER A 227 -45.48 8.92 3.29
N VAL A 228 -44.34 9.43 3.76
CA VAL A 228 -44.11 9.85 5.15
C VAL A 228 -45.20 10.82 5.63
N GLN A 229 -45.58 11.79 4.80
CA GLN A 229 -46.60 12.78 5.15
C GLN A 229 -47.97 12.13 5.34
N ALA A 230 -48.39 11.26 4.42
CA ALA A 230 -49.69 10.60 4.50
C ALA A 230 -49.78 9.61 5.68
N LEU A 231 -48.69 8.91 6.02
CA LEU A 231 -48.64 8.08 7.24
C LEU A 231 -48.72 8.92 8.52
N ASN A 232 -48.02 10.07 8.57
CA ASN A 232 -48.12 11.00 9.69
C ASN A 232 -49.56 11.55 9.85
N ASP A 233 -50.21 11.91 8.75
CA ASP A 233 -51.59 12.39 8.76
C ASP A 233 -52.55 11.28 9.23
N SER A 234 -52.36 10.03 8.78
CA SER A 234 -53.12 8.86 9.24
C SER A 234 -52.92 8.57 10.74
N ILE A 235 -51.69 8.64 11.25
CA ILE A 235 -51.40 8.52 12.69
C ILE A 235 -52.08 9.64 13.49
N GLY A 236 -52.06 10.87 12.96
CA GLY A 236 -52.77 12.01 13.55
C GLY A 236 -54.28 11.78 13.63
N ALA A 237 -54.90 11.31 12.55
CA ALA A 237 -56.32 10.98 12.50
C ALA A 237 -56.70 9.85 13.47
N LEU A 238 -55.88 8.79 13.59
CA LEU A 238 -56.10 7.70 14.54
C LEU A 238 -55.99 8.17 16.00
N LYS A 239 -55.06 9.08 16.31
CA LYS A 239 -54.98 9.69 17.65
C LYS A 239 -56.24 10.48 18.01
N GLU A 240 -56.75 11.29 17.08
CA GLU A 240 -58.00 12.04 17.31
C GLU A 240 -59.21 11.13 17.51
N LYS A 241 -59.27 10.00 16.77
CA LYS A 241 -60.29 8.97 16.99
C LYS A 241 -60.17 8.30 18.36
N LEU A 242 -58.96 8.02 18.83
CA LEU A 242 -58.72 7.46 20.16
C LEU A 242 -59.20 8.42 21.26
N ILE A 243 -58.85 9.70 21.15
CA ILE A 243 -59.32 10.76 22.07
C ILE A 243 -60.85 10.86 22.06
N SER A 244 -61.47 10.74 20.88
CA SER A 244 -62.92 10.76 20.75
C SER A 244 -63.57 9.52 21.41
N ALA A 245 -62.99 8.34 21.23
CA ALA A 245 -63.44 7.11 21.88
C ALA A 245 -63.28 7.18 23.42
N ASP A 246 -62.20 7.79 23.94
CA ASP A 246 -62.03 8.04 25.37
C ASP A 246 -63.13 8.94 25.93
N LYS A 247 -63.48 10.02 25.22
CA LYS A 247 -64.61 10.89 25.60
C LYS A 247 -65.93 10.12 25.65
N LEU A 248 -66.16 9.19 24.72
CA LEU A 248 -67.35 8.33 24.72
C LEU A 248 -67.35 7.39 25.92
N THR A 249 -66.21 6.78 26.26
CA THR A 249 -66.07 5.96 27.48
C THR A 249 -66.44 6.77 28.72
N THR A 250 -65.88 7.97 28.89
CA THR A 250 -66.17 8.82 30.06
C THR A 250 -67.65 9.23 30.14
N LYS A 251 -68.30 9.50 28.99
CA LYS A 251 -69.74 9.80 28.93
C LYS A 251 -70.60 8.62 29.40
N VAL A 252 -70.26 7.40 28.99
CA VAL A 252 -71.01 6.19 29.38
C VAL A 252 -70.74 5.81 30.83
N GLU A 253 -69.49 5.91 31.29
CA GLU A 253 -69.11 5.65 32.68
C GLU A 253 -69.78 6.60 33.69
N GLY A 254 -70.02 7.85 33.30
CA GLY A 254 -70.66 8.87 34.15
C GLY A 254 -72.13 8.57 34.54
N VAL A 255 -72.74 7.53 33.98
CA VAL A 255 -74.11 7.11 34.34
C VAL A 255 -74.10 6.28 35.62
N ASN A 256 -74.92 6.65 36.61
CA ASN A 256 -74.99 5.99 37.92
C ASN A 256 -75.58 4.57 37.82
N ASP A 257 -74.77 3.55 38.13
CA ASP A 257 -75.18 2.13 38.05
C ASP A 257 -76.29 1.75 39.04
N ASN A 258 -76.37 2.45 40.17
CA ASN A 258 -77.33 2.12 41.23
C ASN A 258 -78.78 2.49 40.86
N GLU A 259 -78.96 3.40 39.90
CA GLU A 259 -80.27 3.89 39.45
C GLU A 259 -80.75 3.16 38.18
N LEU A 260 -79.92 2.26 37.63
CA LEU A 260 -80.25 1.42 36.48
C LEU A 260 -80.73 0.03 36.92
N ASP A 261 -81.66 -0.53 36.15
CA ASP A 261 -82.03 -1.93 36.28
C ASP A 261 -80.94 -2.88 35.72
N ASP A 262 -81.11 -4.18 35.94
CA ASP A 262 -80.14 -5.19 35.52
C ASP A 262 -79.93 -5.21 33.99
N ASP A 263 -81.00 -4.98 33.22
CA ASP A 263 -80.95 -4.98 31.75
C ASP A 263 -80.17 -3.78 31.22
N LYS A 264 -80.43 -2.58 31.74
CA LYS A 264 -79.72 -1.35 31.34
C LYS A 264 -78.28 -1.34 31.81
N ARG A 265 -77.96 -1.94 32.96
CA ARG A 265 -76.56 -2.19 33.35
C ARG A 265 -75.83 -3.11 32.37
N SER A 266 -76.51 -4.15 31.89
CA SER A 266 -75.97 -5.05 30.87
C SER A 266 -75.77 -4.33 29.53
N GLU A 267 -76.73 -3.50 29.10
CA GLU A 267 -76.59 -2.65 27.90
C GLU A 267 -75.43 -1.65 28.03
N LYS A 268 -75.26 -1.00 29.18
CA LYS A 268 -74.13 -0.09 29.47
C LYS A 268 -72.79 -0.82 29.32
N GLN A 269 -72.68 -2.03 29.89
CA GLN A 269 -71.47 -2.84 29.81
C GLN A 269 -71.17 -3.27 28.37
N ALA A 270 -72.19 -3.65 27.59
CA ALA A 270 -72.03 -3.98 26.17
C ALA A 270 -71.55 -2.77 25.34
N LEU A 271 -72.08 -1.57 25.63
CA LEU A 271 -71.66 -0.33 24.97
C LEU A 271 -70.19 0.00 25.30
N LEU A 272 -69.78 -0.12 26.56
CA LEU A 272 -68.38 0.04 26.98
C LEU A 272 -67.44 -0.97 26.29
N GLN A 273 -67.85 -2.24 26.20
CA GLN A 273 -67.08 -3.26 25.47
C GLN A 273 -66.93 -2.91 23.98
N THR A 274 -67.98 -2.38 23.36
CA THR A 274 -67.94 -1.97 21.95
C THR A 274 -66.97 -0.81 21.73
N ILE A 275 -66.98 0.19 22.62
CA ILE A 275 -66.03 1.31 22.58
C ILE A 275 -64.59 0.81 22.76
N GLU A 276 -64.37 -0.11 23.71
CA GLU A 276 -63.04 -0.67 23.99
C GLU A 276 -62.50 -1.51 22.82
N GLU A 277 -63.37 -2.25 22.12
CA GLU A 277 -63.00 -2.97 20.91
C GLU A 277 -62.58 -2.04 19.77
N MET A 278 -63.26 -0.90 19.60
CA MET A 278 -62.84 0.13 18.65
C MET A 278 -61.50 0.75 19.02
N LYS A 279 -61.27 1.09 20.31
CA LYS A 279 -59.97 1.62 20.76
C LYS A 279 -58.84 0.67 20.44
N ARG A 280 -59.01 -0.62 20.74
CA ARG A 280 -58.02 -1.67 20.42
C ARG A 280 -57.75 -1.74 18.92
N ARG A 281 -58.77 -1.59 18.07
CA ARG A 281 -58.62 -1.56 16.61
C ARG A 281 -57.79 -0.36 16.17
N PHE A 282 -58.15 0.86 16.59
CA PHE A 282 -57.40 2.06 16.22
C PHE A 282 -55.96 2.03 16.72
N GLN A 283 -55.70 1.45 17.90
CA GLN A 283 -54.37 1.33 18.45
C GLN A 283 -53.50 0.36 17.64
N LYS A 284 -54.05 -0.79 17.24
CA LYS A 284 -53.37 -1.74 16.36
C LYS A 284 -53.07 -1.13 14.98
N GLU A 285 -54.00 -0.39 14.41
CA GLU A 285 -53.80 0.34 13.15
C GLU A 285 -52.71 1.41 13.29
N MET A 286 -52.67 2.12 14.42
CA MET A 286 -51.65 3.13 14.70
C MET A 286 -50.25 2.51 14.86
N GLU A 287 -50.13 1.38 15.56
CA GLU A 287 -48.88 0.62 15.68
C GLU A 287 -48.38 0.18 14.30
N GLY A 288 -49.25 -0.39 13.46
CA GLY A 288 -48.90 -0.78 12.09
C GLY A 288 -48.45 0.40 11.22
N ALA A 289 -49.13 1.55 11.33
CA ALA A 289 -48.73 2.77 10.61
C ALA A 289 -47.38 3.33 11.11
N GLN A 290 -47.09 3.24 12.42
CA GLN A 290 -45.81 3.67 12.99
C GLN A 290 -44.65 2.77 12.54
N GLU A 291 -44.85 1.45 12.48
CA GLU A 291 -43.86 0.51 11.96
C GLU A 291 -43.55 0.77 10.48
N GLN A 292 -44.58 0.99 9.66
CA GLN A 292 -44.42 1.36 8.25
C GLN A 292 -43.69 2.69 8.09
N LEU A 293 -44.02 3.70 8.91
CA LEU A 293 -43.33 4.98 8.90
C LEU A 293 -41.85 4.83 9.24
N ALA A 294 -41.53 4.07 10.29
CA ALA A 294 -40.15 3.80 10.69
C ALA A 294 -39.36 3.10 9.56
N HIS A 295 -40.00 2.15 8.87
CA HIS A 295 -39.41 1.46 7.72
C HIS A 295 -39.13 2.41 6.55
N ILE A 296 -40.10 3.24 6.15
CA ILE A 296 -39.91 4.20 5.04
C ILE A 296 -38.82 5.23 5.39
N VAL A 297 -38.83 5.78 6.60
CA VAL A 297 -37.81 6.74 7.05
C VAL A 297 -36.41 6.11 7.09
N ALA A 298 -36.29 4.86 7.54
CA ALA A 298 -35.03 4.14 7.51
C ALA A 298 -34.53 3.94 6.07
N LYS A 299 -35.43 3.57 5.15
CA LYS A 299 -35.11 3.41 3.73
C LYS A 299 -34.71 4.73 3.07
N GLU A 300 -35.42 5.83 3.30
CA GLU A 300 -35.06 7.16 2.78
C GLU A 300 -33.69 7.61 3.28
N ARG A 301 -33.37 7.38 4.56
CA ARG A 301 -32.03 7.65 5.10
C ARG A 301 -30.96 6.82 4.39
N MET A 302 -31.19 5.52 4.22
CA MET A 302 -30.25 4.65 3.50
C MET A 302 -30.03 5.09 2.05
N LEU A 303 -31.08 5.53 1.36
CA LEU A 303 -30.97 6.08 0.01
C LEU A 303 -30.16 7.37 0.00
N ALA A 304 -30.39 8.30 0.93
CA ALA A 304 -29.61 9.53 1.04
C ALA A 304 -28.13 9.28 1.35
N ASP A 305 -27.84 8.37 2.28
CA ASP A 305 -26.46 7.96 2.61
C ASP A 305 -25.79 7.28 1.40
N SER A 306 -26.53 6.45 0.65
CA SER A 306 -26.05 5.82 -0.59
C SER A 306 -25.79 6.84 -1.70
N GLU A 307 -26.65 7.85 -1.87
CA GLU A 307 -26.43 8.96 -2.82
C GLU A 307 -25.18 9.76 -2.47
N GLN A 308 -24.98 10.10 -1.18
CA GLN A 308 -23.77 10.81 -0.75
C GLN A 308 -22.51 10.00 -1.08
N LEU A 309 -22.47 8.72 -0.69
CA LEU A 309 -21.33 7.85 -0.97
C LEU A 309 -21.12 7.64 -2.47
N THR A 310 -22.19 7.61 -3.26
CA THR A 310 -22.09 7.54 -4.73
C THR A 310 -21.33 8.75 -5.28
N HIS A 311 -21.62 9.97 -4.81
CA HIS A 311 -20.91 11.17 -5.25
C HIS A 311 -19.43 11.16 -4.82
N GLU A 312 -19.14 10.77 -3.58
CA GLU A 312 -17.77 10.68 -3.06
C GLU A 312 -16.93 9.65 -3.83
N LEU A 313 -17.48 8.44 -4.01
CA LEU A 313 -16.81 7.37 -4.75
C LEU A 313 -16.64 7.70 -6.24
N THR A 314 -17.63 8.33 -6.87
CA THR A 314 -17.51 8.74 -8.29
C THR A 314 -16.35 9.72 -8.48
N ALA A 315 -16.23 10.73 -7.61
CA ALA A 315 -15.13 11.69 -7.68
C ALA A 315 -13.77 11.01 -7.51
N LEU A 316 -13.66 10.06 -6.57
CA LEU A 316 -12.43 9.29 -6.35
C LEU A 316 -12.11 8.35 -7.52
N ILE A 317 -13.13 7.70 -8.12
CA ILE A 317 -12.98 6.85 -9.30
C ILE A 317 -12.44 7.66 -10.48
N GLU A 318 -12.99 8.86 -10.71
CA GLU A 318 -12.52 9.76 -11.78
C GLU A 318 -11.07 10.20 -11.54
N GLU A 319 -10.72 10.58 -10.31
CA GLU A 319 -9.36 10.95 -9.94
C GLU A 319 -8.37 9.78 -10.11
N ALA A 320 -8.73 8.60 -9.61
CA ALA A 320 -7.93 7.38 -9.72
C ALA A 320 -7.71 6.96 -11.18
N SER A 321 -8.79 6.96 -11.98
CA SER A 321 -8.72 6.63 -13.40
C SER A 321 -7.85 7.62 -14.16
N LYS A 322 -7.96 8.92 -13.86
CA LYS A 322 -7.08 9.93 -14.45
C LYS A 322 -5.62 9.67 -14.08
N LEU A 323 -5.33 9.42 -12.82
CA LEU A 323 -3.97 9.19 -12.32
C LEU A 323 -3.32 7.93 -12.90
N LEU A 324 -4.08 6.83 -13.06
CA LEU A 324 -3.57 5.58 -13.65
C LEU A 324 -3.27 5.70 -15.14
N ASN A 325 -3.99 6.57 -15.85
CA ASN A 325 -3.82 6.78 -17.30
C ASN A 325 -2.93 7.99 -17.64
N ASP A 326 -2.42 8.71 -16.64
CA ASP A 326 -1.55 9.87 -16.83
C ASP A 326 -0.09 9.45 -16.95
N ALA A 327 0.51 9.75 -18.10
CA ALA A 327 1.91 9.44 -18.40
C ALA A 327 2.90 10.31 -17.62
N GLU A 328 2.48 11.51 -17.20
CA GLU A 328 3.28 12.47 -16.43
C GLU A 328 2.91 12.46 -14.94
N ALA A 329 2.19 11.42 -14.48
CA ALA A 329 1.78 11.27 -13.10
C ALA A 329 2.98 11.30 -12.13
N ILE A 330 2.77 11.91 -10.96
CA ILE A 330 3.72 11.83 -9.84
C ILE A 330 3.46 10.50 -9.10
N PRO A 331 4.35 9.49 -9.17
CA PRO A 331 4.00 8.13 -8.74
C PRO A 331 3.76 7.98 -7.23
N ASN A 332 4.36 8.86 -6.42
CA ASN A 332 4.16 8.86 -4.97
C ASN A 332 2.70 9.16 -4.58
N VAL A 333 1.89 9.71 -5.50
CA VAL A 333 0.48 10.02 -5.27
C VAL A 333 -0.40 8.76 -5.29
N TYR A 334 0.03 7.67 -5.96
CA TYR A 334 -0.74 6.41 -6.02
C TYR A 334 -1.12 5.90 -4.62
N THR A 335 -0.18 5.94 -3.66
CA THR A 335 -0.43 5.52 -2.27
C THR A 335 -1.44 6.41 -1.56
N SER A 336 -1.33 7.73 -1.71
CA SER A 336 -2.29 8.65 -1.06
C SER A 336 -3.69 8.53 -1.65
N THR A 337 -3.81 8.43 -2.98
CA THR A 337 -5.11 8.29 -3.64
C THR A 337 -5.76 6.94 -3.29
N ALA A 338 -5.00 5.84 -3.24
CA ALA A 338 -5.51 4.56 -2.74
C ALA A 338 -6.00 4.65 -1.28
N GLY A 339 -5.28 5.41 -0.44
CA GLY A 339 -5.66 5.67 0.95
C GLY A 339 -6.98 6.45 1.07
N SER A 340 -7.26 7.39 0.16
CA SER A 340 -8.50 8.17 0.16
C SER A 340 -9.77 7.32 -0.03
N PHE A 341 -9.68 6.15 -0.66
CA PHE A 341 -10.80 5.21 -0.79
C PHE A 341 -11.16 4.48 0.51
N ALA A 342 -10.25 4.39 1.49
CA ALA A 342 -10.44 3.53 2.66
C ALA A 342 -11.69 3.90 3.47
N THR A 343 -11.89 5.18 3.78
CA THR A 343 -13.04 5.63 4.59
C THR A 343 -14.37 5.53 3.83
N PRO A 344 -14.51 6.02 2.57
CA PRO A 344 -15.75 5.87 1.81
C PRO A 344 -16.13 4.41 1.56
N LEU A 345 -15.16 3.52 1.27
CA LEU A 345 -15.44 2.10 1.10
C LEU A 345 -15.84 1.42 2.41
N GLU A 346 -15.25 1.77 3.56
CA GLU A 346 -15.69 1.26 4.86
C GLU A 346 -17.14 1.66 5.16
N HIS A 347 -17.51 2.91 4.89
CA HIS A 347 -18.88 3.39 5.05
C HIS A 347 -19.84 2.70 4.08
N ALA A 348 -19.43 2.48 2.82
CA ALA A 348 -20.22 1.76 1.84
C ALA A 348 -20.50 0.32 2.25
N HIS A 349 -19.50 -0.40 2.75
CA HIS A 349 -19.68 -1.76 3.27
C HIS A 349 -20.69 -1.82 4.43
N LYS A 350 -20.58 -0.91 5.40
CA LYS A 350 -21.53 -0.82 6.52
C LYS A 350 -22.96 -0.55 6.04
N LEU A 351 -23.13 0.27 5.02
CA LEU A 351 -24.45 0.54 4.43
C LEU A 351 -25.00 -0.69 3.70
N LEU A 352 -24.15 -1.39 2.94
CA LEU A 352 -24.51 -2.61 2.20
C LEU A 352 -24.94 -3.77 3.10
N GLU A 353 -24.41 -3.89 4.33
CA GLU A 353 -24.87 -4.90 5.30
C GLU A 353 -26.36 -4.75 5.65
N GLY A 354 -26.90 -3.53 5.60
CA GLY A 354 -28.30 -3.24 5.86
C GLY A 354 -29.21 -3.31 4.62
N VAL A 355 -28.65 -3.39 3.42
CA VAL A 355 -29.42 -3.38 2.16
C VAL A 355 -30.09 -4.73 1.92
N PRO A 356 -31.42 -4.79 1.70
CA PRO A 356 -32.08 -6.02 1.30
C PRO A 356 -31.59 -6.47 -0.09
N GLN A 357 -31.30 -7.76 -0.23
CA GLN A 357 -30.67 -8.35 -1.44
C GLN A 357 -31.46 -8.14 -2.75
N ASP A 358 -32.75 -7.82 -2.67
CA ASP A 358 -33.66 -7.73 -3.83
C ASP A 358 -34.10 -6.29 -4.18
N GLU A 359 -33.43 -5.25 -3.64
CA GLU A 359 -33.78 -3.85 -3.98
C GLU A 359 -32.98 -3.30 -5.18
N PRO A 360 -33.61 -3.09 -6.35
CA PRO A 360 -32.91 -2.65 -7.56
C PRO A 360 -32.35 -1.22 -7.45
N GLN A 361 -32.84 -0.44 -6.49
CA GLN A 361 -32.44 0.97 -6.27
C GLN A 361 -30.97 1.09 -5.85
N PHE A 362 -30.39 0.08 -5.21
CA PHE A 362 -28.99 0.06 -4.77
C PHE A 362 -28.02 -0.58 -5.80
N SER A 363 -28.53 -1.10 -6.92
CA SER A 363 -27.71 -1.81 -7.91
C SER A 363 -26.57 -0.96 -8.49
N HIS A 364 -26.84 0.31 -8.79
CA HIS A 364 -25.81 1.24 -9.27
C HIS A 364 -24.72 1.47 -8.22
N PHE A 365 -25.12 1.69 -6.96
CA PHE A 365 -24.21 1.89 -5.84
C PHE A 365 -23.32 0.67 -5.60
N ILE A 366 -23.89 -0.55 -5.64
CA ILE A 366 -23.13 -1.80 -5.49
C ILE A 366 -22.05 -1.93 -6.57
N ASN A 367 -22.39 -1.65 -7.84
CA ASN A 367 -21.43 -1.71 -8.93
C ASN A 367 -20.31 -0.67 -8.75
N LEU A 368 -20.66 0.54 -8.30
CA LEU A 368 -19.72 1.62 -8.06
C LEU A 368 -18.74 1.27 -6.92
N VAL A 369 -19.22 0.61 -5.87
CA VAL A 369 -18.35 0.11 -4.78
C VAL A 369 -17.34 -0.89 -5.32
N HIS A 370 -17.77 -1.86 -6.13
CA HIS A 370 -16.85 -2.82 -6.74
C HIS A 370 -15.82 -2.18 -7.68
N GLU A 371 -16.23 -1.16 -8.45
CA GLU A 371 -15.32 -0.41 -9.30
C GLU A 371 -14.27 0.35 -8.46
N ALA A 372 -14.70 1.01 -7.39
CA ALA A 372 -13.82 1.69 -6.44
C ALA A 372 -12.83 0.73 -5.75
N GLU A 373 -13.29 -0.44 -5.30
CA GLU A 373 -12.42 -1.48 -4.73
C GLU A 373 -11.36 -1.95 -5.73
N HIS A 374 -11.78 -2.18 -6.97
CA HIS A 374 -10.88 -2.60 -8.03
C HIS A 374 -9.81 -1.53 -8.33
N LEU A 375 -10.20 -0.26 -8.46
CA LEU A 375 -9.27 0.84 -8.68
C LEU A 375 -8.34 1.09 -7.47
N GLN A 376 -8.85 0.97 -6.24
CA GLN A 376 -8.01 1.05 -5.04
C GLN A 376 -6.94 -0.04 -5.03
N SER A 377 -7.31 -1.27 -5.40
CA SER A 377 -6.38 -2.39 -5.52
C SER A 377 -5.32 -2.13 -6.60
N GLN A 378 -5.73 -1.64 -7.78
CA GLN A 378 -4.81 -1.26 -8.85
C GLN A 378 -3.83 -0.17 -8.43
N LEU A 379 -4.30 0.90 -7.78
CA LEU A 379 -3.45 1.97 -7.27
C LEU A 379 -2.43 1.46 -6.23
N THR A 380 -2.86 0.55 -5.35
CA THR A 380 -1.98 -0.07 -4.34
C THR A 380 -0.89 -0.90 -5.02
N GLN A 381 -1.27 -1.74 -5.99
CA GLN A 381 -0.33 -2.52 -6.79
C GLN A 381 0.65 -1.62 -7.55
N ARG A 382 0.15 -0.56 -8.20
CA ARG A 382 0.95 0.45 -8.92
C ARG A 382 1.99 1.09 -8.01
N ALA A 383 1.60 1.44 -6.78
CA ALA A 383 2.48 2.03 -5.78
C ALA A 383 3.58 1.04 -5.32
N ASP A 384 3.25 -0.24 -5.16
CA ASP A 384 4.22 -1.27 -4.78
C ASP A 384 5.22 -1.55 -5.90
N ILE A 385 4.77 -1.62 -7.16
CA ILE A 385 5.65 -1.76 -8.34
C ILE A 385 6.59 -0.55 -8.45
N TRP A 386 6.07 0.67 -8.25
CA TRP A 386 6.90 1.88 -8.24
C TRP A 386 7.97 1.82 -7.14
N ARG A 387 7.63 1.33 -5.95
CA ARG A 387 8.59 1.18 -4.86
C ARG A 387 9.69 0.18 -5.22
N GLU A 388 9.33 -0.95 -5.82
CA GLU A 388 10.31 -1.94 -6.28
C GLU A 388 11.21 -1.36 -7.38
N PHE A 389 10.63 -0.61 -8.32
CA PHE A 389 11.37 0.07 -9.39
C PHE A 389 12.42 1.03 -8.82
N VAL A 390 12.04 1.89 -7.87
CA VAL A 390 12.96 2.85 -7.24
C VAL A 390 14.09 2.12 -6.51
N ILE A 391 13.78 1.08 -5.73
CA ILE A 391 14.79 0.30 -5.00
C ILE A 391 15.78 -0.33 -5.99
N GLU A 392 15.28 -0.95 -7.05
CA GLU A 392 16.13 -1.58 -8.05
C GLU A 392 16.99 -0.54 -8.78
N ARG A 393 16.41 0.60 -9.18
CA ARG A 393 17.12 1.68 -9.88
C ARG A 393 18.25 2.23 -9.03
N ASP A 394 17.97 2.56 -7.77
CA ASP A 394 18.95 3.15 -6.87
C ASP A 394 20.08 2.13 -6.59
N THR A 395 19.72 0.87 -6.33
CA THR A 395 20.71 -0.22 -6.14
C THR A 395 21.59 -0.42 -7.38
N SER A 396 21.00 -0.33 -8.59
CA SER A 396 21.72 -0.49 -9.84
C SER A 396 22.67 0.67 -10.12
N THR A 397 22.24 1.87 -9.76
CA THR A 397 23.05 3.10 -9.88
C THR A 397 24.26 3.01 -8.95
N ASP A 398 24.05 2.61 -7.69
CA ASP A 398 25.13 2.39 -6.73
C ASP A 398 26.12 1.30 -7.24
N GLN A 399 25.60 0.20 -7.79
CA GLN A 399 26.43 -0.85 -8.40
C GLN A 399 27.24 -0.34 -9.60
N LEU A 400 26.65 0.50 -10.45
CA LEU A 400 27.34 1.07 -11.60
C LEU A 400 28.47 2.01 -11.15
N GLU A 401 28.24 2.84 -10.14
CA GLU A 401 29.28 3.69 -9.54
C GLU A 401 30.42 2.87 -8.92
N ASP A 402 30.10 1.78 -8.21
CA ASP A 402 31.13 0.87 -7.68
C ASP A 402 31.96 0.21 -8.79
N ILE A 403 31.33 -0.15 -9.92
CA ILE A 403 32.00 -0.70 -11.10
C ILE A 403 32.86 0.35 -11.82
N ARG A 404 32.48 1.64 -11.78
CA ARG A 404 33.26 2.74 -12.37
C ARG A 404 34.52 3.05 -11.61
N ARG A 405 34.53 2.88 -10.29
CA ARG A 405 35.68 3.24 -9.45
C ARG A 405 37.03 2.68 -9.93
N PRO A 406 37.16 1.41 -10.37
CA PRO A 406 38.36 0.91 -11.03
C PRO A 406 38.83 1.70 -12.26
N LEU A 407 37.93 2.27 -13.08
CA LEU A 407 38.31 3.14 -14.20
C LEU A 407 39.05 4.36 -13.68
N ASP A 408 38.43 5.11 -12.78
CA ASP A 408 38.98 6.34 -12.22
C ASP A 408 40.30 6.06 -11.49
N ASP A 409 40.34 5.00 -10.69
CA ASP A 409 41.52 4.59 -9.92
C ASP A 409 42.69 4.22 -10.85
N VAL A 410 42.45 3.67 -12.04
CA VAL A 410 43.51 3.28 -12.99
C VAL A 410 43.90 4.44 -13.92
N GLU A 411 42.92 5.23 -14.38
CA GLU A 411 43.15 6.37 -15.27
C GLU A 411 43.99 7.45 -14.58
N THR A 412 43.76 7.69 -13.29
CA THR A 412 44.45 8.74 -12.52
C THR A 412 45.82 8.34 -11.99
N LYS A 413 46.19 7.06 -12.07
CA LYS A 413 47.52 6.58 -11.64
C LYS A 413 48.62 7.17 -12.52
N SER A 414 49.75 7.52 -11.90
CA SER A 414 50.97 7.88 -12.62
C SER A 414 51.54 6.69 -13.41
N LEU A 415 52.50 7.00 -14.28
CA LEU A 415 53.36 6.02 -14.95
C LEU A 415 53.90 5.01 -13.93
N ARG A 416 53.82 3.72 -14.28
CA ARG A 416 54.19 2.59 -13.43
C ARG A 416 54.71 1.43 -14.27
N SER A 417 55.32 0.44 -13.62
CA SER A 417 56.02 -0.63 -14.33
C SER A 417 55.08 -1.53 -15.14
N VAL A 418 55.61 -2.21 -16.16
CA VAL A 418 54.87 -3.20 -16.99
C VAL A 418 54.08 -4.21 -16.14
N ASP A 419 54.65 -4.71 -15.04
CA ASP A 419 53.99 -5.69 -14.19
C ASP A 419 52.80 -5.08 -13.41
N GLU A 420 52.95 -3.85 -12.91
CA GLU A 420 51.87 -3.14 -12.22
C GLU A 420 50.74 -2.76 -13.19
N VAL A 421 51.07 -2.34 -14.41
CA VAL A 421 50.05 -2.03 -15.43
C VAL A 421 49.28 -3.28 -15.86
N ARG A 422 49.94 -4.45 -15.95
CA ARG A 422 49.25 -5.73 -16.22
C ARG A 422 48.24 -6.07 -15.13
N LEU A 423 48.58 -5.87 -13.86
CA LEU A 423 47.64 -6.07 -12.75
C LEU A 423 46.43 -5.13 -12.86
N ASP A 424 46.66 -3.87 -13.21
CA ASP A 424 45.56 -2.91 -13.40
C ASP A 424 44.67 -3.29 -14.58
N LEU A 425 45.25 -3.78 -15.68
CA LEU A 425 44.48 -4.29 -16.81
C LEU A 425 43.60 -5.48 -16.40
N ASP A 426 44.11 -6.39 -15.57
CA ASP A 426 43.33 -7.51 -15.04
C ASP A 426 42.19 -7.01 -14.13
N VAL A 427 42.43 -5.98 -13.31
CA VAL A 427 41.39 -5.32 -12.49
C VAL A 427 40.30 -4.72 -13.39
N LEU A 428 40.66 -3.99 -14.45
CA LEU A 428 39.72 -3.42 -15.41
C LEU A 428 38.90 -4.50 -16.13
N LYS A 429 39.53 -5.59 -16.55
CA LYS A 429 38.84 -6.74 -17.19
C LYS A 429 37.82 -7.37 -16.25
N ASN A 430 38.18 -7.59 -15.00
CA ASN A 430 37.28 -8.14 -13.99
C ASN A 430 36.10 -7.20 -13.72
N ALA A 431 36.35 -5.88 -13.55
CA ALA A 431 35.30 -4.89 -13.33
C ALA A 431 34.33 -4.79 -14.53
N LYS A 432 34.84 -4.85 -15.75
CA LYS A 432 34.01 -4.91 -16.97
C LYS A 432 33.18 -6.19 -17.06
N GLU A 433 33.68 -7.33 -16.57
CA GLU A 433 32.88 -8.56 -16.50
C GLU A 433 31.71 -8.40 -15.52
N GLU A 434 31.91 -7.72 -14.38
CA GLU A 434 30.83 -7.37 -13.45
C GLU A 434 29.78 -6.47 -14.11
N LEU A 435 30.17 -5.54 -14.99
CA LEU A 435 29.25 -4.71 -15.77
C LEU A 435 28.26 -5.56 -16.60
N SER A 436 28.69 -6.73 -17.09
CA SER A 436 27.79 -7.63 -17.82
C SER A 436 26.63 -8.17 -16.98
N LYS A 437 26.79 -8.22 -15.65
CA LYS A 437 25.74 -8.68 -14.71
C LYS A 437 24.60 -7.67 -14.60
N LEU A 438 24.88 -6.37 -14.80
CA LEU A 438 23.86 -5.31 -14.83
C LEU A 438 22.83 -5.50 -15.94
N ARG A 439 23.13 -6.27 -17.00
CA ARG A 439 22.14 -6.61 -18.05
C ARG A 439 20.91 -7.32 -17.48
N THR A 440 21.08 -8.15 -16.44
CA THR A 440 19.94 -8.82 -15.81
C THR A 440 19.05 -7.80 -15.10
N THR A 441 19.69 -6.83 -14.44
CA THR A 441 19.02 -5.74 -13.75
C THR A 441 18.31 -4.80 -14.72
N MET A 442 18.93 -4.52 -15.86
CA MET A 442 18.37 -3.78 -16.99
C MET A 442 17.02 -4.38 -17.46
N ILE A 443 16.99 -5.71 -17.66
CA ILE A 443 15.76 -6.43 -18.04
C ILE A 443 14.69 -6.30 -16.95
N LYS A 444 15.09 -6.39 -15.67
CA LYS A 444 14.16 -6.24 -14.54
C LYS A 444 13.58 -4.83 -14.48
N LEU A 445 14.42 -3.79 -14.59
CA LEU A 445 13.99 -2.39 -14.61
C LEU A 445 13.05 -2.10 -15.79
N GLN A 446 13.36 -2.64 -16.97
CA GLN A 446 12.48 -2.53 -18.14
C GLN A 446 11.12 -3.20 -17.90
N SER A 447 11.10 -4.42 -17.36
CA SER A 447 9.85 -5.11 -17.02
C SER A 447 9.02 -4.37 -15.96
N LEU A 448 9.66 -3.75 -14.96
CA LEU A 448 8.97 -2.93 -13.96
C LEU A 448 8.42 -1.64 -14.59
N SER A 449 9.18 -1.00 -15.49
CA SER A 449 8.70 0.19 -16.22
C SER A 449 7.50 -0.11 -17.11
N GLU A 450 7.46 -1.29 -17.76
CA GLU A 450 6.31 -1.74 -18.56
C GLU A 450 5.06 -2.00 -17.71
N GLN A 451 5.21 -2.51 -16.50
CA GLN A 451 4.09 -2.66 -15.57
C GLN A 451 3.58 -1.31 -15.03
N LEU A 452 4.40 -0.26 -15.13
CA LEU A 452 4.06 1.11 -14.79
C LEU A 452 3.54 1.92 -15.99
N ASP A 453 3.33 1.31 -17.16
CA ASP A 453 2.79 1.99 -18.34
C ASP A 453 1.45 2.70 -18.05
N PRO A 454 1.26 3.99 -18.40
CA PRO A 454 2.08 4.78 -19.33
C PRO A 454 3.11 5.73 -18.68
N LEU A 455 3.60 5.45 -17.47
CA LEU A 455 4.46 6.37 -16.72
C LEU A 455 5.82 6.65 -17.42
N GLU A 456 5.98 7.83 -17.99
CA GLU A 456 7.16 8.21 -18.77
C GLU A 456 8.42 8.40 -17.91
N SER A 457 8.27 8.79 -16.64
CA SER A 457 9.44 8.95 -15.75
C SER A 457 10.17 7.62 -15.53
N ALA A 458 9.44 6.51 -15.43
CA ALA A 458 10.05 5.18 -15.29
C ALA A 458 10.81 4.80 -16.57
N TYR A 459 10.21 5.01 -17.75
CA TYR A 459 10.88 4.76 -19.03
C TYR A 459 12.09 5.68 -19.26
N ALA A 460 12.02 6.94 -18.82
CA ALA A 460 13.15 7.86 -18.90
C ALA A 460 14.33 7.38 -18.04
N ASP A 461 14.07 7.00 -16.78
CA ASP A 461 15.11 6.47 -15.88
C ASP A 461 15.79 5.22 -16.45
N VAL A 462 15.03 4.28 -17.02
CA VAL A 462 15.59 3.09 -17.68
C VAL A 462 16.47 3.48 -18.87
N ARG A 463 16.00 4.40 -19.73
CA ARG A 463 16.78 4.88 -20.89
C ARG A 463 18.08 5.57 -20.47
N PHE A 464 18.03 6.42 -19.45
CA PHE A 464 19.22 7.08 -18.94
C PHE A 464 20.22 6.08 -18.37
N PHE A 465 19.74 5.10 -17.60
CA PHE A 465 20.58 4.04 -17.06
C PHE A 465 21.21 3.17 -18.17
N ASP A 466 20.47 2.84 -19.24
CA ASP A 466 21.00 2.11 -20.40
C ASP A 466 22.22 2.81 -21.01
N VAL A 467 22.04 4.10 -21.31
CA VAL A 467 23.08 4.95 -21.91
C VAL A 467 24.28 5.05 -20.97
N ASP A 468 24.03 5.12 -19.67
CA ASP A 468 25.09 5.22 -18.66
C ASP A 468 25.93 3.93 -18.57
N VAL A 469 25.28 2.77 -18.68
CA VAL A 469 25.96 1.47 -18.76
C VAL A 469 26.75 1.34 -20.07
N GLU A 470 26.15 1.69 -21.21
CA GLU A 470 26.82 1.66 -22.51
C GLU A 470 28.05 2.57 -22.55
N GLN A 471 27.92 3.80 -22.02
CA GLN A 471 29.03 4.75 -21.94
C GLN A 471 30.16 4.22 -21.05
N THR A 472 29.81 3.64 -19.89
CA THR A 472 30.81 3.04 -18.98
C THR A 472 31.52 1.86 -19.66
N GLN A 473 30.78 1.03 -20.39
CA GLN A 473 31.36 -0.07 -21.15
C GLN A 473 32.37 0.45 -22.17
N GLN A 474 32.05 1.52 -22.91
CA GLN A 474 32.95 2.11 -23.88
C GLN A 474 34.22 2.68 -23.21
N GLN A 475 34.09 3.34 -22.06
CA GLN A 475 35.24 3.84 -21.30
C GLN A 475 36.21 2.73 -20.89
N PHE A 476 35.69 1.57 -20.47
CA PHE A 476 36.53 0.40 -20.22
C PHE A 476 37.27 -0.06 -21.47
N GLU A 477 36.60 -0.18 -22.61
CA GLU A 477 37.25 -0.61 -23.85
C GLU A 477 38.34 0.36 -24.30
N ASP A 478 38.07 1.66 -24.22
CA ASP A 478 39.00 2.70 -24.65
C ASP A 478 40.26 2.71 -23.77
N LEU A 479 40.10 2.69 -22.44
CA LEU A 479 41.22 2.69 -21.50
C LEU A 479 42.03 1.40 -21.58
N MET A 480 41.38 0.24 -21.63
CA MET A 480 42.08 -1.04 -21.76
C MET A 480 42.84 -1.13 -23.09
N SER A 481 42.26 -0.68 -24.20
CA SER A 481 42.92 -0.63 -25.51
C SER A 481 44.17 0.26 -25.47
N LEU A 482 44.07 1.45 -24.85
CA LEU A 482 45.21 2.35 -24.69
C LEU A 482 46.32 1.70 -23.86
N ILE A 483 45.98 1.09 -22.73
CA ILE A 483 46.93 0.37 -21.87
C ILE A 483 47.58 -0.82 -22.60
N ASP A 484 46.79 -1.63 -23.31
CA ASP A 484 47.28 -2.80 -24.05
C ASP A 484 48.27 -2.38 -25.16
N ASN A 485 48.00 -1.26 -25.84
CA ASN A 485 48.91 -0.72 -26.85
C ASN A 485 50.23 -0.24 -26.22
N GLU A 486 50.17 0.53 -25.13
CA GLU A 486 51.38 1.00 -24.44
C GLU A 486 52.22 -0.18 -23.90
N LEU A 487 51.55 -1.20 -23.34
CA LEU A 487 52.20 -2.44 -22.89
C LEU A 487 52.84 -3.20 -24.06
N GLY A 488 52.14 -3.31 -25.18
CA GLY A 488 52.65 -3.94 -26.40
C GLY A 488 53.92 -3.25 -26.90
N ASP A 489 53.86 -1.93 -27.05
CA ASP A 489 54.99 -1.11 -27.50
C ASP A 489 56.19 -1.23 -26.55
N GLU A 490 55.97 -1.24 -25.24
CA GLU A 490 57.06 -1.39 -24.27
C GLU A 490 57.68 -2.79 -24.29
N ASN A 491 56.87 -3.84 -24.41
CA ASN A 491 57.41 -5.20 -24.53
C ASN A 491 58.26 -5.34 -25.82
N ILE A 492 57.83 -4.75 -26.93
CA ILE A 492 58.62 -4.72 -28.18
C ILE A 492 59.97 -4.02 -27.96
N LEU A 493 60.00 -2.89 -27.24
CA LEU A 493 61.25 -2.19 -26.92
C LEU A 493 62.17 -3.03 -26.02
N ILE A 494 61.62 -3.69 -25.00
CA ILE A 494 62.38 -4.58 -24.10
C ILE A 494 62.97 -5.75 -24.89
N GLU A 495 62.17 -6.44 -25.69
CA GLU A 495 62.61 -7.58 -26.51
C GLU A 495 63.67 -7.17 -27.53
N SER A 496 63.48 -6.03 -28.20
CA SER A 496 64.44 -5.51 -29.18
C SER A 496 65.76 -5.10 -28.52
N ALA A 497 65.70 -4.49 -27.33
CA ALA A 497 66.89 -4.16 -26.54
C ALA A 497 67.63 -5.44 -26.10
N GLN A 498 66.91 -6.50 -25.70
CA GLN A 498 67.51 -7.79 -25.35
C GLN A 498 68.17 -8.47 -26.56
N GLN A 499 67.54 -8.43 -27.74
CA GLN A 499 68.14 -8.97 -28.96
C GLN A 499 69.44 -8.24 -29.32
N LEU A 500 69.44 -6.91 -29.28
CA LEU A 500 70.64 -6.12 -29.52
C LEU A 500 71.71 -6.38 -28.45
N GLN A 501 71.31 -6.58 -27.18
CA GLN A 501 72.23 -6.94 -26.09
C GLN A 501 72.98 -8.26 -26.37
N HIS A 502 72.30 -9.26 -26.94
CA HIS A 502 72.91 -10.53 -27.29
C HIS A 502 73.90 -10.39 -28.46
N GLU A 503 73.57 -9.60 -29.48
CA GLU A 503 74.49 -9.33 -30.60
C GLU A 503 75.73 -8.55 -30.15
N LEU A 504 75.56 -7.55 -29.28
CA LEU A 504 76.72 -6.84 -28.72
C LEU A 504 77.60 -7.75 -27.86
N GLN A 505 77.01 -8.64 -27.06
CA GLN A 505 77.78 -9.64 -26.30
C GLN A 505 78.53 -10.62 -27.21
N ARG A 506 77.92 -11.03 -28.33
CA ARG A 506 78.59 -11.85 -29.35
C ARG A 506 79.82 -11.12 -29.90
N LEU A 507 79.65 -9.87 -30.34
CA LEU A 507 80.77 -9.06 -30.85
C LEU A 507 81.83 -8.80 -29.79
N GLU A 508 81.45 -8.47 -28.56
CA GLU A 508 82.39 -8.29 -27.46
C GLU A 508 83.23 -9.56 -27.24
N SER A 509 82.60 -10.75 -27.30
CA SER A 509 83.32 -12.02 -27.18
C SER A 509 84.26 -12.30 -28.36
N GLU A 510 83.84 -11.99 -29.60
CA GLU A 510 84.69 -12.12 -30.80
C GLU A 510 85.89 -11.17 -30.74
N LEU A 511 85.70 -9.96 -30.21
CA LEU A 511 86.78 -8.98 -30.02
C LEU A 511 87.78 -9.38 -28.94
N ILE A 512 87.52 -10.37 -28.08
CA ILE A 512 88.53 -10.87 -27.13
C ILE A 512 89.63 -11.65 -27.88
N ASP A 513 89.26 -12.41 -28.90
CA ASP A 513 90.17 -13.25 -29.66
C ASP A 513 91.14 -12.42 -30.54
N ASP A 514 92.26 -13.06 -30.93
CA ASP A 514 93.21 -12.50 -31.89
C ASP A 514 92.67 -12.71 -33.31
N LEU A 515 91.90 -11.71 -33.77
CA LEU A 515 91.27 -11.71 -35.08
C LEU A 515 92.24 -11.20 -36.16
N SER A 516 92.09 -11.71 -37.39
CA SER A 516 92.82 -11.15 -38.54
C SER A 516 92.27 -9.77 -38.91
N ARG A 517 93.10 -8.96 -39.59
CA ARG A 517 92.71 -7.63 -40.08
C ARG A 517 91.41 -7.65 -40.87
N GLU A 518 91.23 -8.64 -41.75
CA GLU A 518 90.02 -8.79 -42.57
C GLU A 518 88.75 -9.01 -41.72
N HIS A 519 88.85 -9.80 -40.64
CA HIS A 519 87.70 -10.04 -39.75
C HIS A 519 87.39 -8.81 -38.89
N LEU A 520 88.42 -8.09 -38.40
CA LEU A 520 88.23 -6.83 -37.67
C LEU A 520 87.60 -5.75 -38.57
N ASP A 521 88.06 -5.64 -39.81
CA ASP A 521 87.51 -4.70 -40.79
C ASP A 521 86.05 -5.01 -41.10
N LYS A 522 85.72 -6.30 -41.29
CA LYS A 522 84.34 -6.77 -41.46
C LYS A 522 83.45 -6.42 -40.27
N ILE A 523 83.91 -6.64 -39.04
CA ILE A 523 83.13 -6.29 -37.84
C ILE A 523 82.85 -4.78 -37.80
N ILE A 524 83.86 -3.95 -38.02
CA ILE A 524 83.74 -2.48 -37.90
C ILE A 524 82.95 -1.86 -39.05
N ASN A 525 83.17 -2.31 -40.29
CA ASN A 525 82.59 -1.68 -41.47
C ASN A 525 81.29 -2.32 -41.93
N ASP A 526 81.04 -3.61 -41.63
CA ASP A 526 79.85 -4.33 -42.09
C ASP A 526 78.87 -4.66 -40.96
N GLU A 527 79.34 -5.15 -39.79
CA GLU A 527 78.46 -5.62 -38.71
C GLU A 527 78.04 -4.50 -37.72
N VAL A 528 78.93 -3.56 -37.40
CA VAL A 528 78.65 -2.44 -36.48
C VAL A 528 77.60 -1.45 -37.04
N PRO A 529 77.67 -0.96 -38.30
CA PRO A 529 76.77 0.10 -38.75
C PRO A 529 75.27 -0.29 -38.74
N PRO A 530 74.87 -1.53 -39.10
CA PRO A 530 73.49 -1.99 -38.89
C PRO A 530 73.05 -1.96 -37.43
N LEU A 531 73.92 -2.32 -36.48
CA LEU A 531 73.63 -2.28 -35.05
C LEU A 531 73.49 -0.85 -34.51
N GLU A 532 74.32 0.09 -35.01
CA GLU A 532 74.16 1.52 -34.74
C GLU A 532 72.81 2.03 -35.25
N GLY A 533 72.40 1.62 -36.45
CA GLY A 533 71.10 1.94 -37.03
C GLY A 533 69.92 1.41 -36.21
N GLN A 534 69.99 0.16 -35.76
CA GLN A 534 68.97 -0.45 -34.88
C GLN A 534 68.89 0.27 -33.53
N LEU A 535 70.03 0.58 -32.91
CA LEU A 535 70.07 1.33 -31.65
C LEU A 535 69.47 2.74 -31.79
N ALA A 536 69.77 3.44 -32.89
CA ALA A 536 69.20 4.76 -33.16
C ALA A 536 67.67 4.70 -33.33
N LEU A 537 67.15 3.65 -33.97
CA LEU A 537 65.71 3.43 -34.06
C LEU A 537 65.08 3.16 -32.70
N LEU A 538 65.71 2.36 -31.85
CA LEU A 538 65.24 2.11 -30.48
C LEU A 538 65.23 3.39 -29.64
N GLN A 539 66.25 4.23 -29.75
CA GLN A 539 66.30 5.53 -29.08
C GLN A 539 65.19 6.47 -29.55
N LEU A 540 64.94 6.51 -30.86
CA LEU A 540 63.85 7.31 -31.42
C LEU A 540 62.49 6.86 -30.85
N LYS A 541 62.26 5.55 -30.79
CA LYS A 541 61.01 4.97 -30.26
C LYS A 541 60.85 5.17 -28.75
N ASP A 542 61.94 5.09 -28.01
CA ASP A 542 61.96 5.38 -26.57
C ASP A 542 61.76 6.89 -26.28
N ASP A 543 62.27 7.79 -27.13
CA ASP A 543 61.99 9.23 -27.06
C ASP A 543 60.53 9.56 -27.41
N GLU A 544 59.96 8.90 -28.43
CA GLU A 544 58.53 8.99 -28.76
C GLU A 544 57.68 8.55 -27.56
N ALA A 545 58.01 7.41 -26.96
CA ALA A 545 57.35 6.90 -25.76
C ALA A 545 57.43 7.88 -24.57
N ARG A 546 58.49 8.67 -24.43
CA ARG A 546 58.61 9.70 -23.38
C ARG A 546 57.54 10.79 -23.51
N GLU A 547 57.14 11.12 -24.72
CA GLU A 547 56.21 12.22 -24.98
C GLU A 547 54.75 11.76 -24.99
N THR A 548 54.49 10.51 -25.37
CA THR A 548 53.13 10.01 -25.64
C THR A 548 52.53 9.15 -24.54
N ARG A 549 53.34 8.43 -23.75
CA ARG A 549 52.82 7.47 -22.78
C ARG A 549 52.22 8.12 -21.54
N ILE A 550 51.14 7.51 -21.06
CA ILE A 550 50.37 7.96 -19.91
C ILE A 550 50.42 6.93 -18.76
N HIS A 551 50.43 5.62 -19.07
CA HIS A 551 50.27 4.58 -18.05
C HIS A 551 51.52 3.70 -17.85
N VAL A 552 52.24 3.35 -18.91
CA VAL A 552 53.40 2.42 -18.85
C VAL A 552 54.73 3.18 -18.78
N ASP A 553 55.52 2.92 -17.74
CA ASP A 553 56.86 3.49 -17.58
C ASP A 553 57.87 2.91 -18.61
N ARG A 554 58.97 3.62 -18.83
CA ARG A 554 60.02 3.27 -19.80
C ARG A 554 61.02 2.29 -19.20
N ASN A 555 60.57 1.08 -18.92
CA ASN A 555 61.38 -0.02 -18.38
C ASN A 555 62.56 -0.45 -19.28
N ALA A 556 62.46 -0.27 -20.60
CA ALA A 556 63.52 -0.56 -21.58
C ALA A 556 64.66 0.48 -21.55
N GLN A 557 64.40 1.68 -21.04
CA GLN A 557 65.34 2.81 -21.14
C GLN A 557 66.72 2.55 -20.49
N PRO A 558 66.83 1.95 -19.30
CA PRO A 558 68.12 1.58 -18.73
C PRO A 558 68.91 0.62 -19.62
N ALA A 559 68.24 -0.33 -20.26
CA ALA A 559 68.87 -1.28 -21.18
C ALA A 559 69.36 -0.58 -22.45
N ILE A 560 68.53 0.26 -23.07
CA ILE A 560 68.90 1.04 -24.28
C ILE A 560 70.13 1.93 -24.02
N ASN A 561 70.19 2.58 -22.84
CA ASN A 561 71.35 3.38 -22.46
C ASN A 561 72.62 2.54 -22.26
N SER A 562 72.50 1.35 -21.68
CA SER A 562 73.61 0.40 -21.54
C SER A 562 74.13 -0.06 -22.89
N LEU A 563 73.24 -0.41 -23.83
CA LEU A 563 73.59 -0.81 -25.20
C LEU A 563 74.39 0.27 -25.92
N ARG A 564 74.01 1.54 -25.75
CA ARG A 564 74.75 2.67 -26.32
C ARG A 564 76.18 2.73 -25.82
N MET A 565 76.39 2.54 -24.52
CA MET A 565 77.73 2.55 -23.95
C MET A 565 78.56 1.34 -24.42
N GLN A 566 77.95 0.15 -24.47
CA GLN A 566 78.63 -1.08 -24.91
C GLN A 566 79.03 -1.01 -26.37
N LEU A 567 78.13 -0.59 -27.26
CA LEU A 567 78.45 -0.46 -28.69
C LEU A 567 79.58 0.54 -28.93
N ALA A 568 79.56 1.69 -28.24
CA ALA A 568 80.66 2.65 -28.31
C ALA A 568 82.00 2.06 -27.85
N MET A 569 81.99 1.22 -26.81
CA MET A 569 83.18 0.50 -26.34
C MET A 569 83.68 -0.52 -27.37
N ILE A 570 82.79 -1.34 -27.95
CA ILE A 570 83.12 -2.31 -29.00
C ILE A 570 83.74 -1.61 -30.20
N VAL A 571 83.18 -0.48 -30.63
CA VAL A 571 83.72 0.32 -31.75
C VAL A 571 85.12 0.84 -31.44
N ASN A 572 85.35 1.36 -30.23
CA ASN A 572 86.67 1.87 -29.85
C ASN A 572 87.71 0.75 -29.76
N VAL A 573 87.39 -0.35 -29.05
CA VAL A 573 88.29 -1.51 -28.92
C VAL A 573 88.58 -2.15 -30.28
N GLY A 574 87.57 -2.27 -31.14
CA GLY A 574 87.72 -2.79 -32.50
C GLY A 574 88.67 -1.94 -33.33
N LYS A 575 88.49 -0.60 -33.31
CA LYS A 575 89.39 0.33 -34.03
C LYS A 575 90.82 0.31 -33.50
N GLU A 576 90.99 0.23 -32.18
CA GLU A 576 92.32 0.10 -31.56
C GLU A 576 93.00 -1.21 -31.97
N LYS A 577 92.30 -2.35 -31.90
CA LYS A 577 92.82 -3.64 -32.36
C LYS A 577 93.15 -3.63 -33.86
N LEU A 578 92.26 -3.08 -34.70
CA LEU A 578 92.50 -2.97 -36.14
C LEU A 578 93.76 -2.13 -36.43
N ALA A 579 93.92 -0.99 -35.77
CA ALA A 579 95.10 -0.15 -35.91
C ALA A 579 96.39 -0.86 -35.44
N GLU A 580 96.33 -1.62 -34.34
CA GLU A 580 97.48 -2.40 -33.86
C GLU A 580 97.82 -3.56 -34.79
N THR A 581 96.83 -4.29 -35.33
CA THR A 581 97.05 -5.35 -36.33
C THR A 581 97.61 -4.77 -37.63
N GLU A 582 97.09 -3.65 -38.11
CA GLU A 582 97.65 -2.94 -39.28
C GLU A 582 99.10 -2.51 -39.05
N LYS A 583 99.40 -2.00 -37.85
CA LYS A 583 100.76 -1.64 -37.45
C LYS A 583 101.66 -2.87 -37.46
N GLN A 584 101.22 -4.00 -36.90
CA GLN A 584 101.96 -5.26 -36.88
C GLN A 584 102.20 -5.81 -38.30
N GLU A 585 101.18 -5.82 -39.16
CA GLU A 585 101.33 -6.22 -40.58
C GLU A 585 102.35 -5.33 -41.32
N ARG A 586 102.31 -4.01 -41.09
CA ARG A 586 103.31 -3.08 -41.65
C ARG A 586 104.72 -3.35 -41.12
N ILE A 587 104.87 -3.62 -39.83
CA ILE A 587 106.15 -3.98 -39.19
C ILE A 587 106.71 -5.26 -39.84
N VAL A 588 105.90 -6.30 -40.01
CA VAL A 588 106.32 -7.56 -40.64
C VAL A 588 106.67 -7.34 -42.13
N SER A 589 105.91 -6.52 -42.84
CA SER A 589 106.22 -6.17 -44.23
C SER A 589 107.56 -5.43 -44.36
N ILE A 590 107.82 -4.47 -43.48
CA ILE A 590 109.09 -3.74 -43.41
C ILE A 590 110.24 -4.69 -43.04
N GLN A 591 110.04 -5.60 -42.08
CA GLN A 591 111.04 -6.62 -41.73
C GLN A 591 111.41 -7.47 -42.95
N LEU A 592 110.42 -7.97 -43.70
CA LEU A 592 110.66 -8.78 -44.88
C LEU A 592 111.38 -8.00 -45.99
N GLN A 593 111.01 -6.74 -46.21
CA GLN A 593 111.67 -5.88 -47.19
C GLN A 593 113.12 -5.55 -46.76
N LEU A 594 113.37 -5.30 -45.47
CA LEU A 594 114.72 -5.12 -44.93
C LEU A 594 115.59 -6.37 -45.07
N GLU A 595 115.02 -7.56 -44.87
CA GLU A 595 115.75 -8.83 -45.07
C GLU A 595 116.12 -9.04 -46.55
N ASN A 596 115.22 -8.73 -47.49
CA ASN A 596 115.54 -8.78 -48.93
C ASN A 596 116.65 -7.80 -49.32
N LEU A 597 116.68 -6.61 -48.71
CA LEU A 597 117.71 -5.59 -48.94
C LEU A 597 119.10 -5.95 -48.36
N ARG A 598 119.22 -7.00 -47.55
CA ARG A 598 120.51 -7.52 -47.06
C ARG A 598 121.28 -8.36 -48.11
N SER A 599 120.69 -8.59 -49.29
CA SER A 599 121.34 -9.32 -50.39
C SER A 599 122.43 -8.49 -51.10
N GLU A 600 123.30 -9.15 -51.88
CA GLU A 600 124.55 -8.58 -52.45
C GLU A 600 124.36 -7.32 -53.34
N HIS A 601 123.14 -6.98 -53.75
CA HIS A 601 122.82 -5.74 -54.47
C HIS A 601 121.67 -5.00 -53.77
N VAL A 602 121.97 -3.82 -53.22
CA VAL A 602 120.98 -2.96 -52.56
C VAL A 602 120.23 -2.14 -53.62
N ASP A 603 118.92 -2.40 -53.77
CA ASP A 603 118.02 -1.62 -54.62
C ASP A 603 117.65 -0.28 -53.96
N GLU A 604 118.10 0.84 -54.53
CA GLU A 604 117.86 2.19 -54.01
C GLU A 604 116.37 2.57 -53.95
N GLU A 605 115.55 2.10 -54.89
CA GLU A 605 114.13 2.46 -54.95
C GLU A 605 113.36 1.78 -53.81
N GLN A 606 113.69 0.52 -53.53
CA GLN A 606 113.15 -0.21 -52.39
C GLN A 606 113.64 0.37 -51.05
N LEU A 607 114.88 0.83 -50.98
CA LEU A 607 115.45 1.45 -49.77
C LEU A 607 114.74 2.76 -49.39
N ILE A 608 114.50 3.64 -50.37
CA ILE A 608 113.74 4.89 -50.18
C ILE A 608 112.30 4.58 -49.74
N LYS A 609 111.68 3.55 -50.34
CA LYS A 609 110.33 3.12 -49.99
C LYS A 609 110.22 2.60 -48.56
N VAL A 610 111.15 1.75 -48.13
CA VAL A 610 111.21 1.24 -46.74
C VAL A 610 111.45 2.37 -45.75
N GLN A 611 112.33 3.33 -46.08
CA GLN A 611 112.60 4.49 -45.25
C GLN A 611 111.35 5.39 -45.08
N ALA A 612 110.61 5.63 -46.16
CA ALA A 612 109.35 6.37 -46.11
C ALA A 612 108.27 5.64 -45.29
N GLN A 613 108.19 4.31 -45.39
CA GLN A 613 107.25 3.49 -44.61
C GLN A 613 107.61 3.48 -43.11
N LEU A 614 108.90 3.44 -42.76
CA LEU A 614 109.37 3.53 -41.37
C LEU A 614 109.08 4.90 -40.72
N GLN A 615 109.15 5.99 -41.49
CA GLN A 615 108.81 7.34 -40.99
C GLN A 615 107.34 7.50 -40.64
N GLN A 616 106.46 6.65 -41.18
CA GLN A 616 105.04 6.62 -40.85
C GLN A 616 104.72 5.81 -39.59
N LEU A 617 105.70 5.07 -39.03
CA LEU A 617 105.54 4.33 -37.78
C LEU A 617 105.96 5.19 -36.57
N PRO A 618 105.39 4.96 -35.38
CA PRO A 618 105.76 5.68 -34.17
C PRO A 618 107.25 5.48 -33.83
N LEU A 619 107.98 6.59 -33.70
CA LEU A 619 109.43 6.62 -33.43
C LEU A 619 109.81 6.14 -32.02
N GLU A 620 108.85 6.12 -31.10
CA GLU A 620 109.07 5.75 -29.69
C GLU A 620 109.09 4.23 -29.47
N ASP A 621 108.51 3.47 -30.40
CA ASP A 621 108.40 2.01 -30.32
C ASP A 621 109.78 1.34 -30.49
N GLU A 622 110.13 0.45 -29.58
CA GLU A 622 111.41 -0.27 -29.57
C GLU A 622 111.60 -1.11 -30.84
N ILE A 623 110.51 -1.63 -31.41
CA ILE A 623 110.57 -2.39 -32.66
C ILE A 623 110.89 -1.46 -33.84
N THR A 624 110.26 -0.28 -33.92
CA THR A 624 110.55 0.71 -34.96
C THR A 624 111.99 1.21 -34.84
N LYS A 625 112.51 1.42 -33.62
CA LYS A 625 113.92 1.77 -33.39
C LYS A 625 114.86 0.65 -33.87
N ALA A 626 114.54 -0.61 -33.58
CA ALA A 626 115.32 -1.75 -34.03
C ALA A 626 115.34 -1.86 -35.56
N LEU A 627 114.21 -1.67 -36.24
CA LEU A 627 114.13 -1.68 -37.71
C LEU A 627 114.86 -0.50 -38.34
N SER A 628 114.77 0.68 -37.74
CA SER A 628 115.55 1.85 -38.17
C SER A 628 117.05 1.62 -38.04
N ALA A 629 117.50 1.00 -36.95
CA ALA A 629 118.90 0.62 -36.77
C ALA A 629 119.36 -0.40 -37.82
N GLN A 630 118.52 -1.38 -38.17
CA GLN A 630 118.83 -2.35 -39.24
C GLN A 630 118.94 -1.68 -40.61
N LEU A 631 118.09 -0.70 -40.94
CA LEU A 631 118.20 0.08 -42.18
C LEU A 631 119.50 0.91 -42.21
N GLN A 632 119.90 1.52 -41.09
CA GLN A 632 121.18 2.25 -40.99
C GLN A 632 122.39 1.33 -41.21
N GLU A 633 122.33 0.08 -40.72
CA GLU A 633 123.38 -0.91 -40.97
C GLU A 633 123.53 -1.24 -42.46
N ILE A 634 122.41 -1.39 -43.19
CA ILE A 634 122.41 -1.65 -44.64
C ILE A 634 122.95 -0.44 -45.41
N LEU A 635 122.55 0.78 -45.04
CA LEU A 635 123.05 2.02 -45.62
C LEU A 635 124.58 2.17 -45.47
N ALA A 636 125.11 1.88 -44.27
CA ALA A 636 126.55 1.94 -44.01
C ALA A 636 127.33 0.93 -44.88
N LYS A 637 126.81 -0.30 -45.02
CA LYS A 637 127.42 -1.33 -45.89
C LYS A 637 127.41 -0.94 -47.37
N LYS A 638 126.34 -0.29 -47.86
CA LYS A 638 126.26 0.22 -49.24
C LYS A 638 127.30 1.30 -49.50
N GLU A 639 127.42 2.27 -48.59
CA GLU A 639 128.38 3.38 -48.74
C GLU A 639 129.84 2.88 -48.74
N GLU A 640 130.16 1.86 -47.93
CA GLU A 640 131.46 1.17 -47.98
C GLU A 640 131.72 0.51 -49.34
N HIS A 641 130.74 -0.21 -49.90
CA HIS A 641 130.88 -0.88 -51.21
C HIS A 641 131.10 0.12 -52.36
N GLU A 642 130.31 1.20 -52.41
CA GLU A 642 130.46 2.26 -53.43
C GLU A 642 131.79 3.02 -53.33
N ALA A 643 132.31 3.18 -52.11
CA ALA A 643 133.61 3.81 -51.91
C ALA A 643 134.76 2.95 -52.47
N VAL A 644 134.68 1.62 -52.30
CA VAL A 644 135.66 0.67 -52.86
C VAL A 644 135.58 0.66 -54.39
N GLU A 645 134.38 0.67 -54.97
CA GLU A 645 134.18 0.72 -56.43
C GLU A 645 134.78 1.98 -57.07
N ARG A 646 134.54 3.15 -56.48
CA ARG A 646 135.15 4.41 -56.94
C ARG A 646 136.68 4.35 -56.93
N ALA A 647 137.27 3.84 -55.84
CA ALA A 647 138.72 3.74 -55.70
C ALA A 647 139.36 2.82 -56.76
N LEU A 648 138.69 1.72 -57.13
CA LEU A 648 139.17 0.81 -58.17
C LEU A 648 139.09 1.42 -59.58
N ASN A 649 137.99 2.11 -59.89
CA ASN A 649 137.82 2.82 -61.16
C ASN A 649 138.85 3.96 -61.35
N GLU A 650 139.18 4.71 -60.29
CA GLU A 650 140.23 5.74 -60.35
C GLU A 650 141.61 5.14 -60.66
N LYS A 651 141.98 4.03 -60.00
CA LYS A 651 143.23 3.32 -60.28
C LYS A 651 143.29 2.84 -61.73
N LEU A 652 142.18 2.30 -62.26
CA LEU A 652 142.09 1.82 -63.64
C LEU A 652 142.28 2.96 -64.65
N THR A 653 141.66 4.12 -64.38
CA THR A 653 141.79 5.32 -65.22
C THR A 653 143.24 5.81 -65.27
N GLY A 654 143.96 5.76 -64.14
CA GLY A 654 145.38 6.12 -64.09
C GLY A 654 146.28 5.23 -64.95
N ILE A 655 145.99 3.92 -65.02
CA ILE A 655 146.73 2.99 -65.89
C ILE A 655 146.44 3.26 -67.37
N SER A 656 145.17 3.48 -67.72
CA SER A 656 144.75 3.76 -69.10
C SER A 656 145.46 5.00 -69.66
N GLN A 657 145.55 6.07 -68.86
CA GLN A 657 146.30 7.28 -69.23
C GLN A 657 147.80 7.02 -69.42
N ARG A 658 148.41 6.17 -68.58
CA ARG A 658 149.84 5.83 -68.69
C ARG A 658 150.13 5.02 -69.96
N LEU A 659 149.22 4.13 -70.34
CA LEU A 659 149.30 3.36 -71.59
C LEU A 659 149.24 4.23 -72.83
N ASP A 660 148.40 5.27 -72.83
CA ASP A 660 148.32 6.23 -73.94
C ASP A 660 149.62 7.02 -74.14
N VAL A 661 150.24 7.47 -73.05
CA VAL A 661 151.55 8.18 -73.10
C VAL A 661 152.62 7.28 -73.72
N LEU A 662 152.65 6.01 -73.34
CA LEU A 662 153.64 5.05 -73.84
C LEU A 662 153.41 4.66 -75.31
N ASP A 663 152.18 4.67 -75.83
CA ASP A 663 151.93 4.48 -77.27
C ASP A 663 152.44 5.66 -78.11
N VAL A 664 152.31 6.89 -77.58
CA VAL A 664 152.84 8.11 -78.23
C VAL A 664 154.37 8.11 -78.25
N ASP A 665 155.01 7.69 -77.16
CA ASP A 665 156.47 7.59 -77.06
C ASP A 665 157.07 6.54 -78.02
N LEU A 666 156.33 5.46 -78.32
CA LEU A 666 156.75 4.45 -79.31
C LEU A 666 156.76 5.05 -80.72
N LYS A 667 155.76 5.89 -81.04
CA LYS A 667 155.58 6.49 -82.37
C LYS A 667 156.59 7.61 -82.67
N SER A 668 157.09 8.32 -81.67
CA SER A 668 157.92 9.52 -81.84
C SER A 668 159.44 9.28 -81.85
N ASN A 669 159.95 8.17 -81.27
CA ASN A 669 161.40 7.88 -81.14
C ASN A 669 162.00 6.95 -82.22
N VAL A 670 161.34 6.80 -83.37
CA VAL A 670 161.75 5.87 -84.46
C VAL A 670 162.67 6.52 -85.51
N GLU A 671 162.79 7.85 -85.57
CA GLU A 671 163.57 8.56 -86.61
C GLU A 671 164.67 9.47 -86.01
N GLY A 672 165.94 9.14 -86.28
CA GLY A 672 167.07 10.08 -86.16
C GLY A 672 167.64 10.31 -84.75
N GLY A 673 168.37 9.34 -84.20
CA GLY A 673 169.12 9.50 -82.96
C GLY A 673 170.20 8.42 -82.80
N ASP A 674 171.19 8.66 -81.95
CA ASP A 674 172.29 7.74 -81.66
C ASP A 674 171.76 6.36 -81.20
N ARG A 675 172.21 5.28 -81.86
CA ARG A 675 171.55 3.96 -81.78
C ARG A 675 171.62 3.34 -80.38
N ASP A 676 172.68 3.61 -79.62
CA ASP A 676 172.85 3.02 -78.29
C ASP A 676 171.89 3.64 -77.26
N GLN A 677 171.58 4.94 -77.36
CA GLN A 677 170.62 5.60 -76.46
C GLN A 677 169.18 5.13 -76.69
N GLN A 678 168.82 4.82 -77.94
CA GLN A 678 167.48 4.31 -78.26
C GLN A 678 167.25 2.89 -77.72
N ILE A 679 168.28 2.04 -77.70
CA ILE A 679 168.17 0.69 -77.11
C ILE A 679 167.99 0.79 -75.58
N ILE A 680 168.68 1.72 -74.92
CA ILE A 680 168.52 1.95 -73.47
C ILE A 680 167.10 2.45 -73.14
N PHE A 681 166.57 3.40 -73.91
CA PHE A 681 165.20 3.91 -73.73
C PHE A 681 164.14 2.81 -73.92
N LEU A 682 164.22 2.02 -75.00
CA LEU A 682 163.28 0.93 -75.26
C LEU A 682 163.32 -0.14 -74.15
N ARG A 683 164.50 -0.44 -73.60
CA ARG A 683 164.63 -1.34 -72.44
C ARG A 683 163.99 -0.78 -71.18
N SER A 684 164.19 0.51 -70.91
CA SER A 684 163.56 1.18 -69.77
C SER A 684 162.02 1.13 -69.84
N ILE A 685 161.44 1.25 -71.03
CA ILE A 685 159.98 1.20 -71.21
C ILE A 685 159.46 -0.24 -71.08
N ILE A 686 160.19 -1.22 -71.62
CA ILE A 686 159.86 -2.65 -71.44
C ILE A 686 159.88 -3.02 -69.94
N ASP A 687 160.89 -2.55 -69.20
CA ASP A 687 160.96 -2.75 -67.74
C ASP A 687 159.78 -2.06 -67.02
N GLU A 688 159.33 -0.88 -67.47
CA GLU A 688 158.14 -0.21 -66.91
C GLU A 688 156.86 -1.02 -67.14
N PHE A 689 156.68 -1.61 -68.32
CA PHE A 689 155.54 -2.49 -68.61
C PHE A 689 155.54 -3.76 -67.75
N GLU A 690 156.69 -4.41 -67.61
CA GLU A 690 156.83 -5.69 -66.90
C GLU A 690 156.82 -5.52 -65.37
N GLN A 691 157.34 -4.41 -64.84
CA GLN A 691 157.49 -4.20 -63.39
C GLN A 691 156.40 -3.31 -62.78
N GLN A 692 155.76 -2.43 -63.56
CA GLN A 692 154.77 -1.48 -63.02
C GLN A 692 153.38 -1.69 -63.63
N ILE A 693 153.24 -1.62 -64.95
CA ILE A 693 151.90 -1.55 -65.57
C ILE A 693 151.13 -2.87 -65.44
N LEU A 694 151.69 -4.00 -65.89
CA LEU A 694 151.01 -5.29 -65.80
C LEU A 694 150.70 -5.73 -64.36
N PRO A 695 151.64 -5.61 -63.39
CA PRO A 695 151.35 -5.93 -61.99
C PRO A 695 150.23 -5.10 -61.36
N HIS A 696 150.12 -3.80 -61.72
CA HIS A 696 149.04 -2.95 -61.22
C HIS A 696 147.68 -3.33 -61.84
N ILE A 697 147.64 -3.72 -63.12
CA ILE A 697 146.42 -4.26 -63.74
C ILE A 697 145.99 -5.56 -63.05
N ASP A 698 146.95 -6.46 -62.75
CA ASP A 698 146.67 -7.72 -62.05
C ASP A 698 146.24 -7.50 -60.58
N GLU A 699 146.73 -6.42 -59.93
CA GLU A 699 146.31 -6.00 -58.60
C GLU A 699 144.86 -5.48 -58.61
N ILE A 700 144.52 -4.59 -59.56
CA ILE A 700 143.14 -4.12 -59.74
C ILE A 700 142.19 -5.29 -60.04
N SER A 701 142.62 -6.27 -60.84
CA SER A 701 141.83 -7.48 -61.12
C SER A 701 141.56 -8.31 -59.86
N ARG A 702 142.55 -8.47 -58.98
CA ARG A 702 142.37 -9.20 -57.71
C ARG A 702 141.46 -8.46 -56.75
N ASP A 703 141.61 -7.14 -56.64
CA ASP A 703 140.79 -6.34 -55.74
C ASP A 703 139.34 -6.22 -56.23
N SER A 704 139.13 -6.14 -57.54
CA SER A 704 137.81 -6.24 -58.17
C SER A 704 137.13 -7.59 -57.89
N GLN A 705 137.85 -8.71 -58.03
CA GLN A 705 137.30 -10.03 -57.72
C GLN A 705 137.04 -10.24 -56.23
N ARG A 706 137.93 -9.75 -55.35
CA ARG A 706 137.78 -9.88 -53.90
C ARG A 706 136.55 -9.14 -53.38
N ASN A 707 136.23 -8.01 -53.98
CA ASN A 707 135.09 -7.18 -53.59
C ASN A 707 133.88 -7.38 -54.51
N ALA A 708 133.92 -8.35 -55.44
CA ALA A 708 132.87 -8.63 -56.42
C ALA A 708 132.41 -7.41 -57.26
N ILE A 709 133.32 -6.49 -57.55
CA ILE A 709 133.04 -5.26 -58.31
C ILE A 709 133.35 -5.48 -59.79
N PRO A 710 132.38 -5.40 -60.71
CA PRO A 710 132.62 -5.60 -62.14
C PRO A 710 133.31 -4.38 -62.78
N LEU A 711 134.56 -4.53 -63.22
CA LEU A 711 135.30 -3.48 -63.94
C LEU A 711 135.37 -3.82 -65.44
N SER A 712 134.43 -3.30 -66.24
CA SER A 712 134.28 -3.66 -67.66
C SER A 712 135.46 -3.23 -68.55
N GLU A 713 136.19 -2.18 -68.17
CA GLU A 713 137.31 -1.61 -68.94
C GLU A 713 138.66 -2.27 -68.63
N LEU A 714 138.75 -3.07 -67.56
CA LEU A 714 139.99 -3.67 -67.07
C LEU A 714 140.62 -4.65 -68.08
N GLU A 715 139.79 -5.46 -68.73
CA GLU A 715 140.26 -6.45 -69.70
C GLU A 715 140.77 -5.80 -70.99
N PHE A 716 140.15 -4.68 -71.39
CA PHE A 716 140.59 -3.88 -72.53
C PHE A 716 141.97 -3.26 -72.28
N GLU A 717 142.19 -2.66 -71.09
CA GLU A 717 143.49 -2.07 -70.74
C GLU A 717 144.59 -3.11 -70.58
N HIS A 718 144.28 -4.30 -70.05
CA HIS A 718 145.22 -5.41 -69.99
C HIS A 718 145.71 -5.83 -71.38
N GLN A 719 144.80 -5.98 -72.35
CA GLN A 719 145.15 -6.32 -73.74
C GLN A 719 145.97 -5.22 -74.41
N LYS A 720 145.59 -3.95 -74.22
CA LYS A 720 146.32 -2.78 -74.74
C LYS A 720 147.74 -2.73 -74.21
N ALA A 721 147.94 -3.02 -72.92
CA ALA A 721 149.26 -3.08 -72.29
C ALA A 721 150.16 -4.17 -72.90
N GLN A 722 149.62 -5.39 -73.06
CA GLN A 722 150.36 -6.50 -73.67
C GLN A 722 150.76 -6.22 -75.13
N MET A 723 149.85 -5.62 -75.90
CA MET A 723 150.12 -5.26 -77.29
C MET A 723 151.25 -4.24 -77.40
N LEU A 724 151.25 -3.17 -76.59
CA LEU A 724 152.32 -2.17 -76.60
C LEU A 724 153.67 -2.76 -76.21
N LEU A 725 153.72 -3.56 -75.15
CA LEU A 725 154.93 -4.29 -74.74
C LEU A 725 155.50 -5.16 -75.88
N SER A 726 154.64 -5.85 -76.62
CA SER A 726 155.06 -6.66 -77.77
C SER A 726 155.67 -5.81 -78.89
N ASN A 727 155.11 -4.62 -79.17
CA ASN A 727 155.64 -3.69 -80.15
C ASN A 727 157.01 -3.16 -79.73
N TYR A 728 157.18 -2.76 -78.47
CA TYR A 728 158.45 -2.32 -77.90
C TYR A 728 159.55 -3.41 -78.01
N LYS A 729 159.22 -4.68 -77.72
CA LYS A 729 160.15 -5.81 -77.88
C LYS A 729 160.55 -6.07 -79.34
N ILE A 730 159.60 -6.04 -80.28
CA ILE A 730 159.90 -6.22 -81.70
C ILE A 730 160.85 -5.12 -82.22
N PHE A 731 160.68 -3.88 -81.75
CA PHE A 731 161.55 -2.76 -82.13
C PHE A 731 162.99 -2.93 -81.63
N ILE A 732 163.18 -3.47 -80.42
CA ILE A 732 164.53 -3.70 -79.85
C ILE A 732 165.29 -4.83 -80.58
N ASP A 733 164.58 -5.88 -81.00
CA ASP A 733 165.18 -7.02 -81.71
C ASP A 733 165.59 -6.65 -83.15
N LYS A 734 164.77 -5.87 -83.86
CA LYS A 734 165.12 -5.39 -85.22
C LYS A 734 166.38 -4.53 -85.23
N ARG A 735 166.61 -3.69 -84.21
CA ARG A 735 167.82 -2.85 -84.11
C ARG A 735 169.07 -3.63 -83.69
N SER A 736 168.92 -4.71 -82.93
CA SER A 736 170.03 -5.56 -82.46
C SER A 736 170.63 -6.44 -83.59
N ILE A 737 169.84 -6.84 -84.59
CA ILE A 737 170.28 -7.72 -85.70
C ILE A 737 171.18 -6.97 -86.72
N HIS A 738 170.99 -5.67 -86.92
CA HIS A 738 171.81 -4.86 -87.85
C HIS A 738 173.26 -4.63 -87.35
N LEU A 739 173.53 -4.82 -86.05
CA LEU A 739 174.85 -4.64 -85.44
C LEU A 739 175.81 -5.80 -85.76
N VAL A 740 175.29 -7.01 -86.02
CA VAL A 740 176.09 -8.22 -86.28
C VAL A 740 176.65 -8.24 -87.72
N ILE A 741 175.98 -7.59 -88.68
CA ILE A 741 176.38 -7.60 -90.11
C ILE A 741 177.49 -6.58 -90.41
N PHE A 742 177.57 -5.47 -89.65
CA PHE A 742 178.55 -4.39 -89.90
C PHE A 742 179.98 -4.71 -89.40
N LEU A 743 180.13 -5.69 -88.51
CA LEU A 743 181.42 -6.10 -87.92
C LEU A 743 182.17 -7.18 -88.74
N LEU A 744 181.59 -7.73 -89.81
CA LEU A 744 182.18 -8.81 -90.63
C LEU A 744 182.92 -8.35 -91.90
N CYS A 745 183.01 -7.04 -92.19
CA CYS A 745 183.65 -6.49 -93.40
C CYS A 745 184.83 -5.54 -93.12
N ARG A 746 185.56 -5.72 -92.02
CA ARG A 746 186.82 -5.00 -91.78
C ARG A 746 187.91 -5.90 -91.22
#